data_AF-A0A0D3BFH8-F1
#
_entry.id   AF-A0A0D3BFH8-F1
#
_cell.length_a   1.000
_cell.length_b   1.000
_cell.length_c   1.000
_cell.angle_alpha   90.00
_cell.angle_beta   90.00
_cell.angle_gamma   90.00
#
_symmetry.space_group_name_H-M   'P 1'
#
loop_
_entity.id
_entity.type
_entity.pdbx_description
1 polymer ?
#
loop_
_entity_poly.entity_id
_entity_poly.type
_entity_poly.pdbx_seq_one_letter_code
_entity_poly.pdbx_strand_id
1 'polypeptide(L)'
;MSRERTRRELPPVQEHIDKLKKVVEEGNYYGALQMYKSISARYVTAQRFSEALDILFSGSCLELEHGLVNCGADLALLFVDTLVKSKSPCNDETLDRIRCMFKLFPRVPVPPHLVDVSDDEDVHNLQESLGDARSRVENLTSFLRAAIKWSAEFGGPSTGYPELHAMLADYLYTECPELDMVRISRHFVRAEDPEKFASTLINFMGRCYPGEDDLAIARAVLMYLSMGNMKDANLIMDEIKKQAEAKHPELSESDLIQFTSYLLETLQRDALPLFNMLRVRYKSCIDREPLLNELLDEIAQRFYGVQRKNPMEGMFGDIFKETGVVRLVLSVGVLACVYQSVQPPPPKMFTAVTSPRIKLRDGRHLAYKELGAPREETKFKMIYIHGFDSCMHDSFFFHNLSPALLEELKICIVSFDRPGYGESDPDPNRTPRSIAFDIEELADGLGLGPKFSVIGFSMGGQIIWSCLHYIPHRLGGAAMVAPVVNYWWRNLPAKLSKEALSLMLPRDQWMLRVAHYAPWLTSWWNTQRWFSIASYISCDPNILSFQDKEIFSRLGYNDLNQVSRTFSYSILKFTNIMKQVSLVYHEVAFCFWKAYARKQGEYESLHRDLMIGYGHWEFDPLDVQNPFMNSNGSVHLWHGDEDMFVAVSLQRFIISKLPWVRYHELTGSGHFFPSLMVDEIVKTLFVGED
;
A
#
# COMPACT_ATOMS: atom_id res chain seq x y z
N MET A 1 -32.59 -39.38 27.46
CA MET A 1 -33.24 -39.54 26.14
C MET A 1 -32.67 -38.50 25.19
N SER A 2 -31.61 -38.87 24.45
CA SER A 2 -31.08 -38.03 23.37
C SER A 2 -32.05 -38.14 22.19
N ARG A 3 -32.69 -37.02 21.81
CA ARG A 3 -33.51 -36.97 20.60
C ARG A 3 -32.57 -36.96 19.41
N GLU A 4 -32.38 -38.11 18.80
CA GLU A 4 -31.83 -38.23 17.46
C GLU A 4 -32.77 -37.46 16.51
N ARG A 5 -32.34 -36.28 16.04
CA ARG A 5 -33.06 -35.53 15.02
C ARG A 5 -33.01 -36.37 13.75
N THR A 6 -34.13 -37.00 13.40
CA THR A 6 -34.35 -37.63 12.10
C THR A 6 -33.94 -36.62 11.02
N ARG A 7 -32.87 -36.90 10.25
CA ARG A 7 -32.48 -36.09 9.10
C ARG A 7 -33.68 -36.06 8.16
N ARG A 8 -34.34 -34.90 8.03
CA ARG A 8 -35.36 -34.69 7.00
C ARG A 8 -34.73 -35.04 5.65
N GLU A 9 -35.33 -35.99 4.96
CA GLU A 9 -34.92 -36.37 3.62
C GLU A 9 -35.02 -35.14 2.71
N LEU A 10 -33.95 -34.88 1.95
CA LEU A 10 -33.90 -33.72 1.05
C LEU A 10 -34.81 -33.98 -0.15
N PRO A 11 -35.68 -33.02 -0.54
CA PRO A 11 -36.59 -33.17 -1.68
C PRO A 11 -35.85 -33.49 -3.01
N PRO A 12 -36.57 -33.85 -4.08
CA PRO A 12 -35.99 -33.87 -5.42
C PRO A 12 -35.40 -32.51 -5.80
N VAL A 13 -34.23 -32.50 -6.45
CA VAL A 13 -33.51 -31.28 -6.82
C VAL A 13 -34.36 -30.33 -7.67
N GLN A 14 -35.18 -30.90 -8.56
CA GLN A 14 -36.04 -30.14 -9.47
C GLN A 14 -37.05 -29.25 -8.72
N GLU A 15 -37.63 -29.74 -7.62
CA GLU A 15 -38.60 -28.98 -6.82
C GLU A 15 -37.96 -27.71 -6.23
N HIS A 16 -36.69 -27.82 -5.80
CA HIS A 16 -35.95 -26.66 -5.31
C HIS A 16 -35.55 -25.71 -6.43
N ILE A 17 -35.13 -26.22 -7.59
CA ILE A 17 -34.81 -25.39 -8.75
C ILE A 17 -36.03 -24.59 -9.19
N ASP A 18 -37.19 -25.23 -9.35
CA ASP A 18 -38.43 -24.57 -9.79
C ASP A 18 -38.90 -23.52 -8.78
N LYS A 19 -38.79 -23.84 -7.48
CA LYS A 19 -39.09 -22.88 -6.41
C LYS A 19 -38.17 -21.66 -6.46
N LEU A 20 -36.87 -21.88 -6.65
CA LEU A 20 -35.89 -20.79 -6.70
C LEU A 20 -36.05 -19.94 -7.95
N LYS A 21 -36.33 -20.55 -9.10
CA LYS A 21 -36.68 -19.86 -10.35
C LYS A 21 -37.83 -18.90 -10.15
N LYS A 22 -38.91 -19.37 -9.52
CA LYS A 22 -40.08 -18.54 -9.22
C LYS A 22 -39.73 -17.32 -8.36
N VAL A 23 -38.84 -17.46 -7.38
CA VAL A 23 -38.43 -16.32 -6.54
C VAL A 23 -37.66 -15.28 -7.34
N VAL A 24 -36.81 -15.72 -8.27
CA VAL A 24 -36.09 -14.81 -9.18
C VAL A 24 -37.08 -14.09 -10.10
N GLU A 25 -38.04 -14.82 -10.67
CA GLU A 25 -39.11 -14.25 -11.51
C GLU A 25 -40.01 -13.26 -10.73
N GLU A 26 -40.18 -13.47 -9.42
CA GLU A 26 -40.88 -12.54 -8.51
C GLU A 26 -40.05 -11.29 -8.16
N GLY A 27 -38.82 -11.17 -8.66
CA GLY A 27 -37.94 -10.00 -8.49
C GLY A 27 -37.16 -9.93 -7.17
N ASN A 28 -37.22 -10.97 -6.33
CA ASN A 28 -36.50 -11.02 -5.06
C ASN A 28 -35.09 -11.64 -5.24
N TYR A 29 -34.23 -10.92 -5.93
CA TYR A 29 -32.92 -11.41 -6.36
C TYR A 29 -31.94 -11.69 -5.22
N TYR A 30 -31.82 -10.77 -4.25
CA TYR A 30 -30.95 -10.99 -3.09
C TYR A 30 -31.44 -12.16 -2.22
N GLY A 31 -32.76 -12.27 -2.02
CA GLY A 31 -33.36 -13.40 -1.32
C GLY A 31 -33.12 -14.72 -2.06
N ALA A 32 -33.25 -14.73 -3.39
CA ALA A 32 -32.97 -15.89 -4.23
C ALA A 32 -31.50 -16.33 -4.09
N LEU A 33 -30.53 -15.42 -4.21
CA LEU A 33 -29.10 -15.72 -4.03
C LEU A 33 -28.82 -16.41 -2.69
N GLN A 34 -29.34 -15.87 -1.58
CA GLN A 34 -29.15 -16.46 -0.25
C GLN A 34 -29.81 -17.83 -0.14
N MET A 35 -30.96 -18.03 -0.80
CA MET A 35 -31.60 -19.35 -0.84
C MET A 35 -30.83 -20.35 -1.71
N TYR A 36 -30.29 -19.96 -2.87
CA TYR A 36 -29.41 -20.79 -3.69
C TYR A 36 -28.19 -21.25 -2.87
N LYS A 37 -27.52 -20.33 -2.17
CA LYS A 37 -26.38 -20.64 -1.28
C LYS A 37 -26.76 -21.59 -0.15
N SER A 38 -27.87 -21.31 0.55
CA SER A 38 -28.32 -22.12 1.68
C SER A 38 -28.80 -23.52 1.28
N ILE A 39 -29.52 -23.64 0.17
CA ILE A 39 -29.98 -24.94 -0.34
C ILE A 39 -28.80 -25.75 -0.85
N SER A 40 -27.96 -25.20 -1.73
CA SER A 40 -26.77 -25.92 -2.24
C SER A 40 -25.85 -26.39 -1.11
N ALA A 41 -25.59 -25.56 -0.09
CA ALA A 41 -24.80 -25.95 1.08
C ALA A 41 -25.38 -27.15 1.85
N ARG A 42 -26.71 -27.28 1.92
CA ARG A 42 -27.37 -28.46 2.53
C ARG A 42 -27.14 -29.72 1.71
N TYR A 43 -27.20 -29.64 0.39
CA TYR A 43 -26.88 -30.76 -0.50
C TYR A 43 -25.41 -31.17 -0.41
N VAL A 44 -24.49 -30.20 -0.39
CA VAL A 44 -23.06 -30.44 -0.16
C VAL A 44 -22.81 -31.13 1.19
N THR A 45 -23.46 -30.67 2.26
CA THR A 45 -23.35 -31.29 3.60
C THR A 45 -23.88 -32.74 3.60
N ALA A 46 -24.88 -33.01 2.77
CA ALA A 46 -25.42 -34.34 2.55
C ALA A 46 -24.59 -35.18 1.55
N GLN A 47 -23.46 -34.69 1.05
CA GLN A 47 -22.60 -35.33 0.04
C GLN A 47 -23.31 -35.59 -1.30
N ARG A 48 -24.41 -34.86 -1.58
CA ARG A 48 -25.18 -34.90 -2.83
C ARG A 48 -24.69 -33.82 -3.78
N PHE A 49 -23.48 -34.00 -4.29
CA PHE A 49 -22.76 -32.96 -5.04
C PHE A 49 -23.34 -32.69 -6.43
N SER A 50 -23.83 -33.71 -7.14
CA SER A 50 -24.42 -33.54 -8.48
C SER A 50 -25.61 -32.57 -8.41
N GLU A 51 -26.50 -32.79 -7.45
CA GLU A 51 -27.67 -31.94 -7.28
C GLU A 51 -27.33 -30.54 -6.79
N ALA A 52 -26.29 -30.40 -5.94
CA ALA A 52 -25.78 -29.09 -5.55
C ALA A 52 -25.24 -28.31 -6.76
N LEU A 53 -24.51 -28.98 -7.66
CA LEU A 53 -23.99 -28.40 -8.89
C LEU A 53 -25.15 -27.97 -9.82
N ASP A 54 -26.21 -28.77 -9.93
CA ASP A 54 -27.40 -28.45 -10.75
C ASP A 54 -28.14 -27.22 -10.24
N ILE A 55 -28.28 -27.09 -8.92
CA ILE A 55 -28.86 -25.90 -8.28
C ILE A 55 -28.00 -24.67 -8.58
N LEU A 56 -26.68 -24.75 -8.37
CA LEU A 56 -25.77 -23.63 -8.55
C LEU A 56 -25.67 -23.19 -10.01
N PHE A 57 -25.59 -24.15 -10.93
CA PHE A 57 -25.58 -23.90 -12.37
C PHE A 57 -26.88 -23.23 -12.82
N SER A 58 -28.04 -23.78 -12.42
CA SER A 58 -29.34 -23.18 -12.77
C SER A 58 -29.49 -21.77 -12.22
N GLY A 59 -29.04 -21.52 -10.98
CA GLY A 59 -29.12 -20.20 -10.36
C GLY A 59 -28.20 -19.19 -11.03
N SER A 60 -26.96 -19.58 -11.31
CA SER A 60 -25.99 -18.72 -11.99
C SER A 60 -26.48 -18.30 -13.37
N CYS A 61 -26.95 -19.25 -14.20
CA CYS A 61 -27.47 -18.92 -15.52
C CYS A 61 -28.67 -17.97 -15.44
N LEU A 62 -29.63 -18.27 -14.56
CA LEU A 62 -30.85 -17.46 -14.43
C LEU A 62 -30.55 -16.03 -13.97
N GLU A 63 -29.69 -15.85 -12.97
CA GLU A 63 -29.35 -14.51 -12.48
C GLU A 63 -28.54 -13.72 -13.52
N LEU A 64 -27.64 -14.36 -14.27
CA LEU A 64 -26.92 -13.73 -15.38
C LEU A 64 -27.87 -13.32 -16.52
N GLU A 65 -28.85 -14.16 -16.87
CA GLU A 65 -29.89 -13.85 -17.86
C GLU A 65 -30.72 -12.61 -17.48
N HIS A 66 -30.90 -12.35 -16.18
CA HIS A 66 -31.57 -11.14 -15.67
C HIS A 66 -30.64 -9.93 -15.53
N GLY A 67 -29.38 -10.02 -15.97
CA GLY A 67 -28.39 -8.95 -15.88
C GLY A 67 -27.76 -8.77 -14.49
N LEU A 68 -28.00 -9.70 -13.56
CA LEU A 68 -27.51 -9.61 -12.18
C LEU A 68 -26.12 -10.23 -12.06
N VAL A 69 -25.13 -9.55 -12.66
CA VAL A 69 -23.78 -10.09 -12.84
C VAL A 69 -23.12 -10.50 -11.52
N ASN A 70 -23.25 -9.69 -10.48
CA ASN A 70 -22.62 -9.96 -9.18
C ASN A 70 -23.17 -11.25 -8.55
N CYS A 71 -24.50 -11.44 -8.58
CA CYS A 71 -25.14 -12.59 -7.95
C CYS A 71 -24.85 -13.87 -8.77
N GLY A 72 -25.02 -13.79 -10.09
CA GLY A 72 -24.77 -14.91 -10.99
C GLY A 72 -23.30 -15.37 -10.99
N ALA A 73 -22.35 -14.43 -10.89
CA ALA A 73 -20.93 -14.75 -10.80
C ALA A 73 -20.53 -15.38 -9.46
N ASP A 74 -21.14 -14.95 -8.36
CA ASP A 74 -20.94 -15.53 -7.03
C ASP A 74 -21.45 -16.98 -6.97
N LEU A 75 -22.59 -17.27 -7.61
CA LEU A 75 -23.06 -18.64 -7.80
C LEU A 75 -22.16 -19.47 -8.75
N ALA A 76 -21.62 -18.86 -9.81
CA ALA A 76 -20.68 -19.51 -10.72
C ALA A 76 -19.36 -19.87 -10.01
N LEU A 77 -18.85 -18.99 -9.15
CA LEU A 77 -17.68 -19.25 -8.33
C LEU A 77 -17.94 -20.38 -7.33
N LEU A 78 -19.09 -20.35 -6.65
CA LEU A 78 -19.49 -21.41 -5.73
C LEU A 78 -19.70 -22.76 -6.44
N PHE A 79 -20.14 -22.75 -7.69
CA PHE A 79 -20.21 -23.94 -8.54
C PHE A 79 -18.82 -24.55 -8.71
N VAL A 80 -17.81 -23.75 -9.05
CA VAL A 80 -16.41 -24.24 -9.18
C VAL A 80 -15.85 -24.72 -7.85
N ASP A 81 -16.09 -24.00 -6.74
CA ASP A 81 -15.68 -24.46 -5.41
C ASP A 81 -16.33 -25.80 -5.05
N THR A 82 -17.56 -26.02 -5.51
CA THR A 82 -18.27 -27.29 -5.31
C THR A 82 -17.64 -28.40 -6.16
N LEU A 83 -17.21 -28.13 -7.40
CA LEU A 83 -16.45 -29.07 -8.22
C LEU A 83 -15.14 -29.50 -7.55
N VAL A 84 -14.42 -28.55 -6.92
CA VAL A 84 -13.20 -28.84 -6.16
C VAL A 84 -13.52 -29.72 -4.95
N LYS A 85 -14.56 -29.39 -4.18
CA LYS A 85 -14.99 -30.16 -3.00
C LYS A 85 -15.43 -31.58 -3.35
N SER A 86 -16.16 -31.75 -4.44
CA SER A 86 -16.61 -33.05 -4.93
C SER A 86 -15.51 -33.83 -5.65
N LYS A 87 -14.35 -33.20 -5.91
CA LYS A 87 -13.28 -33.74 -6.75
C LYS A 87 -13.78 -34.16 -8.13
N SER A 88 -14.71 -33.39 -8.69
CA SER A 88 -15.31 -33.68 -9.98
C SER A 88 -14.25 -33.57 -11.09
N PRO A 89 -14.18 -34.55 -12.01
CA PRO A 89 -13.22 -34.51 -13.11
C PRO A 89 -13.55 -33.41 -14.11
N CYS A 90 -12.52 -32.81 -14.68
CA CYS A 90 -12.60 -31.90 -15.80
C CYS A 90 -12.90 -32.70 -17.07
N ASN A 91 -14.14 -32.65 -17.52
CA ASN A 91 -14.64 -33.30 -18.74
C ASN A 91 -15.50 -32.32 -19.56
N ASP A 92 -15.86 -32.72 -20.77
CA ASP A 92 -16.65 -31.87 -21.69
C ASP A 92 -17.97 -31.40 -21.07
N GLU A 93 -18.68 -32.26 -20.34
CA GLU A 93 -19.94 -31.90 -19.67
C GLU A 93 -19.76 -30.75 -18.66
N THR A 94 -18.71 -30.81 -17.84
CA THR A 94 -18.45 -29.78 -16.83
C THR A 94 -17.92 -28.49 -17.46
N LEU A 95 -17.09 -28.61 -18.51
CA LEU A 95 -16.61 -27.48 -19.29
C LEU A 95 -17.76 -26.80 -20.05
N ASP A 96 -18.73 -27.55 -20.58
CA ASP A 96 -19.92 -27.04 -21.25
C ASP A 96 -20.76 -26.17 -20.31
N ARG A 97 -20.89 -26.56 -19.04
CA ARG A 97 -21.58 -25.76 -18.01
C ARG A 97 -20.84 -24.45 -17.73
N ILE A 98 -19.52 -24.50 -17.61
CA ILE A 98 -18.69 -23.30 -17.44
C ILE A 98 -18.81 -22.37 -18.66
N ARG A 99 -18.78 -22.94 -19.87
CA ARG A 99 -18.97 -22.20 -21.13
C ARG A 99 -20.35 -21.55 -21.21
N CYS A 100 -21.39 -22.27 -20.78
CA CYS A 100 -22.75 -21.76 -20.75
C CYS A 100 -22.87 -20.55 -19.81
N MET A 101 -22.37 -20.65 -18.57
CA MET A 101 -22.35 -19.51 -17.64
C MET A 101 -21.53 -18.33 -18.19
N PHE A 102 -20.34 -18.59 -18.74
CA PHE A 102 -19.50 -17.54 -19.35
C PHE A 102 -20.21 -16.77 -20.47
N LYS A 103 -20.95 -17.46 -21.35
CA LYS A 103 -21.67 -16.83 -22.47
C LYS A 103 -22.76 -15.86 -22.00
N LEU A 104 -23.25 -16.02 -20.77
CA LEU A 104 -24.29 -15.16 -20.19
C LEU A 104 -23.71 -13.91 -19.52
N PHE A 105 -22.39 -13.81 -19.35
CA PHE A 105 -21.79 -12.56 -18.86
C PHE A 105 -21.96 -11.47 -19.92
N PRO A 106 -22.47 -10.28 -19.53
CA PRO A 106 -22.73 -9.23 -20.49
C PRO A 106 -21.42 -8.65 -21.05
N ARG A 107 -21.48 -8.28 -22.32
CA ARG A 107 -20.42 -7.55 -23.03
C ARG A 107 -20.93 -6.15 -23.34
N VAL A 108 -20.48 -5.18 -22.56
CA VAL A 108 -20.95 -3.79 -22.63
C VAL A 108 -19.75 -2.92 -23.00
N PRO A 109 -19.73 -2.34 -24.22
CA PRO A 109 -18.64 -1.50 -24.66
C PRO A 109 -18.38 -0.35 -23.68
N VAL A 110 -17.14 -0.23 -23.20
CA VAL A 110 -16.72 0.91 -22.39
C VAL A 110 -16.39 2.09 -23.32
N PRO A 111 -16.89 3.32 -23.07
CA PRO A 111 -16.61 4.48 -23.91
C PRO A 111 -15.10 4.73 -24.06
N PRO A 112 -14.57 4.91 -25.29
CA PRO A 112 -13.17 5.19 -25.51
C PRO A 112 -12.87 6.68 -25.24
N HIS A 113 -12.10 6.94 -24.18
CA HIS A 113 -11.45 8.21 -23.83
C HIS A 113 -12.26 9.34 -23.17
N LEU A 114 -11.64 9.92 -22.13
CA LEU A 114 -12.06 11.01 -21.24
C LEU A 114 -11.89 12.43 -21.83
N VAL A 115 -11.71 12.58 -23.14
CA VAL A 115 -11.13 13.81 -23.71
C VAL A 115 -12.15 14.92 -23.99
N ASP A 116 -13.46 14.65 -23.95
CA ASP A 116 -14.47 15.63 -24.40
C ASP A 116 -15.76 15.68 -23.55
N VAL A 117 -15.65 15.49 -22.22
CA VAL A 117 -16.82 15.59 -21.33
C VAL A 117 -16.77 16.92 -20.56
N SER A 118 -17.56 17.90 -21.00
CA SER A 118 -17.60 19.26 -20.44
C SER A 118 -18.57 19.42 -19.26
N ASP A 119 -19.42 18.42 -19.00
CA ASP A 119 -20.58 18.55 -18.12
C ASP A 119 -20.48 17.57 -16.92
N ASP A 120 -20.75 18.07 -15.70
CA ASP A 120 -20.55 17.34 -14.43
C ASP A 120 -21.45 16.08 -14.27
N GLU A 121 -22.65 16.07 -14.85
CA GLU A 121 -23.55 14.90 -14.81
C GLU A 121 -23.02 13.73 -15.67
N ASP A 122 -22.39 14.04 -16.81
CA ASP A 122 -21.83 13.05 -17.71
C ASP A 122 -20.57 12.39 -17.12
N VAL A 123 -19.79 13.13 -16.32
CA VAL A 123 -18.64 12.58 -15.59
C VAL A 123 -19.09 11.59 -14.51
N HIS A 124 -20.16 11.89 -13.77
CA HIS A 124 -20.70 10.98 -12.76
C HIS A 124 -21.25 9.68 -13.37
N ASN A 125 -22.05 9.78 -14.43
CA ASN A 125 -22.58 8.63 -15.16
C ASN A 125 -21.47 7.76 -15.77
N LEU A 126 -20.40 8.40 -16.27
CA LEU A 126 -19.22 7.69 -16.79
C LEU A 126 -18.45 6.97 -15.68
N GLN A 127 -18.27 7.60 -14.51
CA GLN A 127 -17.62 6.97 -13.35
C GLN A 127 -18.40 5.75 -12.83
N GLU A 128 -19.73 5.85 -12.76
CA GLU A 128 -20.60 4.74 -12.39
C GLU A 128 -20.49 3.58 -13.40
N SER A 129 -20.58 3.89 -14.71
CA SER A 129 -20.40 2.90 -15.78
C SER A 129 -19.02 2.22 -15.78
N LEU A 130 -17.95 2.97 -15.49
CA LEU A 130 -16.60 2.43 -15.32
C LEU A 130 -16.49 1.54 -14.07
N GLY A 131 -17.15 1.93 -12.97
CA GLY A 131 -17.23 1.14 -11.74
C GLY A 131 -17.93 -0.20 -11.98
N ASP A 132 -19.06 -0.19 -12.67
CA ASP A 132 -19.78 -1.39 -13.06
C ASP A 132 -18.94 -2.28 -13.98
N ALA A 133 -18.25 -1.71 -14.97
CA ALA A 133 -17.36 -2.46 -15.85
C ALA A 133 -16.22 -3.15 -15.09
N ARG A 134 -15.57 -2.44 -14.15
CA ARG A 134 -14.53 -3.04 -13.28
C ARG A 134 -15.10 -4.19 -12.45
N SER A 135 -16.25 -4.00 -11.80
CA SER A 135 -16.91 -5.03 -11.01
C SER A 135 -17.24 -6.29 -11.83
N ARG A 136 -17.81 -6.12 -13.03
CA ARG A 136 -18.09 -7.24 -13.94
C ARG A 136 -16.84 -8.04 -14.31
N VAL A 137 -15.76 -7.33 -14.67
CA VAL A 137 -14.48 -7.92 -15.05
C VAL A 137 -13.83 -8.68 -13.90
N GLU A 138 -13.89 -8.14 -12.68
CA GLU A 138 -13.35 -8.79 -11.48
C GLU A 138 -14.13 -10.06 -11.11
N ASN A 139 -15.46 -10.01 -11.20
CA ASN A 139 -16.34 -11.15 -10.95
C ASN A 139 -16.10 -12.30 -11.93
N LEU A 140 -16.07 -12.01 -13.24
CA LEU A 140 -15.75 -13.04 -14.24
C LEU A 140 -14.32 -13.57 -14.06
N THR A 141 -13.36 -12.69 -13.81
CA THR A 141 -11.96 -13.09 -13.56
C THR A 141 -11.89 -14.11 -12.43
N SER A 142 -12.55 -13.84 -11.32
CA SER A 142 -12.53 -14.70 -10.13
C SER A 142 -13.10 -16.08 -10.45
N PHE A 143 -14.24 -16.11 -11.13
CA PHE A 143 -14.87 -17.33 -11.63
C PHE A 143 -13.95 -18.13 -12.57
N LEU A 144 -13.42 -17.53 -13.64
CA LEU A 144 -12.58 -18.24 -14.61
C LEU A 144 -11.22 -18.63 -14.05
N ARG A 145 -10.61 -17.85 -13.14
CA ARG A 145 -9.37 -18.24 -12.46
C ARG A 145 -9.58 -19.45 -11.55
N ALA A 146 -10.70 -19.50 -10.84
CA ALA A 146 -11.07 -20.69 -10.06
C ALA A 146 -11.25 -21.89 -10.99
N ALA A 147 -11.94 -21.72 -12.12
CA ALA A 147 -12.15 -22.78 -13.11
C ALA A 147 -10.83 -23.29 -13.71
N ILE A 148 -9.91 -22.38 -14.07
CA ILE A 148 -8.56 -22.72 -14.55
C ILE A 148 -7.83 -23.58 -13.52
N LYS A 149 -7.82 -23.14 -12.24
CA LYS A 149 -7.16 -23.88 -11.16
C LYS A 149 -7.80 -25.26 -10.94
N TRP A 150 -9.13 -25.34 -10.90
CA TRP A 150 -9.86 -26.61 -10.79
C TRP A 150 -9.50 -27.53 -11.96
N SER A 151 -9.51 -27.04 -13.19
CA SER A 151 -9.17 -27.86 -14.37
C SER A 151 -7.75 -28.41 -14.28
N ALA A 152 -6.78 -27.63 -13.76
CA ALA A 152 -5.41 -28.08 -13.59
C ALA A 152 -5.26 -29.21 -12.55
N GLU A 153 -6.08 -29.18 -11.49
CA GLU A 153 -6.03 -30.16 -10.40
C GLU A 153 -6.81 -31.44 -10.72
N PHE A 154 -7.88 -31.35 -11.52
CA PHE A 154 -8.87 -32.43 -11.66
C PHE A 154 -9.03 -32.95 -13.09
N GLY A 155 -7.98 -32.99 -13.91
CA GLY A 155 -7.96 -33.76 -15.17
C GLY A 155 -7.56 -32.99 -16.43
N GLY A 156 -7.33 -31.69 -16.34
CA GLY A 156 -6.75 -30.87 -17.39
C GLY A 156 -5.21 -30.80 -17.32
N PRO A 157 -4.58 -30.01 -18.21
CA PRO A 157 -3.14 -29.73 -18.16
C PRO A 157 -2.75 -29.07 -16.84
N SER A 158 -1.50 -29.25 -16.38
CA SER A 158 -1.01 -28.65 -15.12
C SER A 158 -1.13 -27.12 -15.04
N THR A 159 -1.31 -26.44 -16.17
CA THR A 159 -1.52 -25.00 -16.29
C THR A 159 -2.99 -24.59 -16.38
N GLY A 160 -3.91 -25.56 -16.42
CA GLY A 160 -5.33 -25.40 -16.71
C GLY A 160 -5.67 -25.61 -18.19
N TYR A 161 -6.97 -25.75 -18.48
CA TYR A 161 -7.45 -26.02 -19.83
C TYR A 161 -7.29 -24.79 -20.76
N PRO A 162 -6.75 -24.94 -21.99
CA PRO A 162 -6.47 -23.80 -22.87
C PRO A 162 -7.70 -22.96 -23.22
N GLU A 163 -8.85 -23.59 -23.41
CA GLU A 163 -10.10 -22.89 -23.72
C GLU A 163 -10.49 -21.86 -22.64
N LEU A 164 -10.30 -22.20 -21.36
CA LEU A 164 -10.61 -21.31 -20.24
C LEU A 164 -9.68 -20.08 -20.22
N HIS A 165 -8.43 -20.28 -20.60
CA HIS A 165 -7.48 -19.19 -20.80
C HIS A 165 -7.89 -18.30 -21.98
N ALA A 166 -8.33 -18.89 -23.10
CA ALA A 166 -8.83 -18.15 -24.26
C ALA A 166 -10.04 -17.27 -23.91
N MET A 167 -11.01 -17.83 -23.18
CA MET A 167 -12.21 -17.13 -22.72
C MET A 167 -11.85 -15.93 -21.83
N LEU A 168 -10.95 -16.12 -20.86
CA LEU A 168 -10.54 -15.05 -19.95
C LEU A 168 -9.72 -13.97 -20.66
N ALA A 169 -8.80 -14.35 -21.54
CA ALA A 169 -7.98 -13.41 -22.30
C ALA A 169 -8.84 -12.52 -23.20
N ASP A 170 -9.79 -13.13 -23.91
CA ASP A 170 -10.74 -12.46 -24.79
C ASP A 170 -11.59 -11.44 -24.02
N TYR A 171 -12.19 -11.86 -22.90
CA TYR A 171 -13.04 -10.97 -22.11
C TYR A 171 -12.26 -9.82 -21.48
N LEU A 172 -11.04 -10.08 -20.96
CA LEU A 172 -10.18 -9.02 -20.42
C LEU A 172 -9.78 -8.01 -21.50
N TYR A 173 -9.58 -8.45 -22.75
CA TYR A 173 -9.24 -7.55 -23.83
C TYR A 173 -10.43 -6.71 -24.31
N THR A 174 -11.65 -7.27 -24.33
CA THR A 174 -12.82 -6.54 -24.86
C THR A 174 -13.54 -5.68 -23.81
N GLU A 175 -13.58 -6.13 -22.56
CA GLU A 175 -14.45 -5.52 -21.53
C GLU A 175 -13.69 -4.75 -20.45
N CYS A 176 -12.37 -4.87 -20.35
CA CYS A 176 -11.61 -4.18 -19.31
C CYS A 176 -11.46 -2.68 -19.63
N PRO A 177 -11.88 -1.77 -18.72
CA PRO A 177 -11.72 -0.33 -18.93
C PRO A 177 -10.26 0.10 -19.09
N GLU A 178 -9.34 -0.61 -18.43
CA GLU A 178 -7.91 -0.35 -18.45
C GLU A 178 -7.18 -1.61 -18.93
N LEU A 179 -6.58 -1.56 -20.11
CA LEU A 179 -5.94 -2.72 -20.73
C LEU A 179 -4.57 -3.02 -20.11
N ASP A 180 -4.51 -4.07 -19.30
CA ASP A 180 -3.25 -4.68 -18.85
C ASP A 180 -2.84 -5.80 -19.81
N MET A 181 -2.08 -5.43 -20.85
CA MET A 181 -1.59 -6.39 -21.83
C MET A 181 -0.61 -7.41 -21.26
N VAL A 182 0.03 -7.14 -20.13
CA VAL A 182 0.89 -8.13 -19.45
C VAL A 182 0.03 -9.29 -18.97
N ARG A 183 -1.05 -8.97 -18.25
CA ARG A 183 -1.99 -9.94 -17.71
C ARG A 183 -2.73 -10.68 -18.83
N ILE A 184 -3.18 -9.96 -19.85
CA ILE A 184 -3.89 -10.54 -21.01
C ILE A 184 -2.97 -11.52 -21.76
N SER A 185 -1.72 -11.13 -22.04
CA SER A 185 -0.73 -11.98 -22.73
C SER A 185 -0.48 -13.30 -22.01
N ARG A 186 -0.40 -13.29 -20.67
CA ARG A 186 -0.20 -14.54 -19.87
C ARG A 186 -1.30 -15.58 -20.09
N HIS A 187 -2.53 -15.13 -20.37
CA HIS A 187 -3.63 -16.04 -20.68
C HIS A 187 -3.58 -16.47 -22.15
N PHE A 188 -3.34 -15.55 -23.09
CA PHE A 188 -3.22 -15.92 -24.52
C PHE A 188 -2.11 -16.95 -24.78
N VAL A 189 -0.94 -16.84 -24.16
CA VAL A 189 0.14 -17.83 -24.36
C VAL A 189 -0.22 -19.24 -23.85
N ARG A 190 -1.24 -19.36 -23.01
CA ARG A 190 -1.79 -20.63 -22.50
C ARG A 190 -3.08 -21.04 -23.20
N ALA A 191 -3.59 -20.23 -24.13
CA ALA A 191 -4.82 -20.48 -24.87
C ALA A 191 -4.61 -21.37 -26.11
N GLU A 192 -3.36 -21.66 -26.47
CA GLU A 192 -2.99 -22.47 -27.65
C GLU A 192 -3.51 -21.91 -29.00
N ASP A 193 -3.74 -20.60 -29.08
CA ASP A 193 -4.21 -19.89 -30.29
C ASP A 193 -3.32 -18.67 -30.60
N PRO A 194 -2.12 -18.89 -31.20
CA PRO A 194 -1.19 -17.81 -31.51
C PRO A 194 -1.70 -16.85 -32.61
N GLU A 195 -2.58 -17.31 -33.52
CA GLU A 195 -3.15 -16.48 -34.59
C GLU A 195 -4.12 -15.43 -34.03
N LYS A 196 -5.00 -15.84 -33.12
CA LYS A 196 -5.88 -14.91 -32.42
C LYS A 196 -5.07 -13.96 -31.56
N PHE A 197 -4.04 -14.44 -30.87
CA PHE A 197 -3.19 -13.57 -30.05
C PHE A 197 -2.42 -12.53 -30.89
N ALA A 198 -1.87 -12.93 -32.04
CA ALA A 198 -1.26 -12.01 -33.00
C ALA A 198 -2.25 -10.92 -33.43
N SER A 199 -3.47 -11.32 -33.81
CA SER A 199 -4.53 -10.39 -34.23
C SER A 199 -4.91 -9.41 -33.11
N THR A 200 -4.97 -9.88 -31.86
CA THR A 200 -5.20 -9.03 -30.69
C THR A 200 -4.06 -8.04 -30.45
N LEU A 201 -2.79 -8.46 -30.58
CA LEU A 201 -1.64 -7.58 -30.44
C LEU A 201 -1.63 -6.48 -31.52
N ILE A 202 -1.87 -6.83 -32.78
CA ILE A 202 -1.95 -5.86 -33.88
C ILE A 202 -3.07 -4.84 -33.65
N ASN A 203 -4.24 -5.29 -33.19
CA ASN A 203 -5.35 -4.38 -32.86
C ASN A 203 -5.03 -3.49 -31.64
N PHE A 204 -4.25 -4.00 -30.68
CA PHE A 204 -3.79 -3.24 -29.53
C PHE A 204 -2.78 -2.14 -29.92
N MET A 205 -1.87 -2.41 -30.86
CA MET A 205 -0.84 -1.45 -31.30
C MET A 205 -1.43 -0.11 -31.75
N GLY A 206 -2.58 -0.12 -32.44
CA GLY A 206 -3.28 1.11 -32.85
C GLY A 206 -3.80 1.97 -31.68
N ARG A 207 -3.71 1.47 -30.44
CA ARG A 207 -4.13 2.14 -29.20
C ARG A 207 -2.96 2.48 -28.27
N CYS A 208 -1.72 2.13 -28.61
CA CYS A 208 -0.53 2.36 -27.77
C CYS A 208 0.14 3.71 -28.05
N TYR A 209 0.97 4.16 -27.11
CA TYR A 209 1.92 5.24 -27.40
C TYR A 209 3.01 4.74 -28.36
N PRO A 210 3.56 5.61 -29.24
CA PRO A 210 4.67 5.25 -30.11
C PRO A 210 5.84 4.67 -29.32
N GLY A 211 6.31 3.47 -29.68
CA GLY A 211 7.38 2.76 -28.98
C GLY A 211 6.95 1.91 -27.78
N GLU A 212 5.67 1.54 -27.63
CA GLU A 212 5.22 0.49 -26.71
C GLU A 212 4.74 -0.79 -27.43
N ASP A 213 4.57 -0.69 -28.75
CA ASP A 213 4.16 -1.75 -29.66
C ASP A 213 5.19 -2.88 -29.75
N ASP A 214 6.47 -2.53 -29.89
CA ASP A 214 7.55 -3.51 -29.94
C ASP A 214 7.73 -4.29 -28.61
N LEU A 215 7.45 -3.65 -27.47
CA LEU A 215 7.45 -4.29 -26.15
C LEU A 215 6.34 -5.34 -26.02
N ALA A 216 5.12 -5.03 -26.50
CA ALA A 216 4.01 -5.96 -26.44
C ALA A 216 4.30 -7.25 -27.23
N ILE A 217 4.91 -7.11 -28.41
CA ILE A 217 5.31 -8.23 -29.28
C ILE A 217 6.46 -9.02 -28.65
N ALA A 218 7.53 -8.33 -28.23
CA ALA A 218 8.68 -8.99 -27.62
C ALA A 218 8.26 -9.80 -26.38
N ARG A 219 7.42 -9.22 -25.52
CA ARG A 219 6.85 -9.90 -24.35
C ARG A 219 6.09 -11.16 -24.74
N ALA A 220 5.22 -11.11 -25.76
CA ALA A 220 4.44 -12.25 -26.21
C ALA A 220 5.33 -13.41 -26.66
N VAL A 221 6.33 -13.12 -27.51
CA VAL A 221 7.31 -14.12 -27.99
C VAL A 221 8.11 -14.69 -26.83
N LEU A 222 8.65 -13.84 -25.95
CA LEU A 222 9.46 -14.27 -24.81
C LEU A 222 8.65 -15.13 -23.81
N MET A 223 7.36 -14.85 -23.62
CA MET A 223 6.49 -15.68 -22.77
C MET A 223 6.28 -17.09 -23.34
N TYR A 224 6.11 -17.25 -24.66
CA TYR A 224 6.07 -18.59 -25.26
C TYR A 224 7.41 -19.32 -25.09
N LEU A 225 8.51 -18.62 -25.32
CA LEU A 225 9.85 -19.19 -25.15
C LEU A 225 10.13 -19.59 -23.69
N SER A 226 9.72 -18.80 -22.70
CA SER A 226 9.94 -19.14 -21.29
C SER A 226 9.17 -20.40 -20.86
N MET A 227 8.06 -20.70 -21.54
CA MET A 227 7.32 -21.96 -21.43
C MET A 227 7.92 -23.11 -22.25
N GLY A 228 8.94 -22.86 -23.06
CA GLY A 228 9.57 -23.84 -23.97
C GLY A 228 8.79 -24.07 -25.25
N ASN A 229 7.78 -23.26 -25.52
CA ASN A 229 6.93 -23.41 -26.68
C ASN A 229 7.55 -22.64 -27.87
N MET A 230 8.60 -23.23 -28.43
CA MET A 230 9.32 -22.62 -29.55
C MET A 230 8.48 -22.57 -30.82
N LYS A 231 7.58 -23.55 -31.02
CA LYS A 231 6.70 -23.60 -32.19
C LYS A 231 5.80 -22.36 -32.23
N ASP A 232 5.05 -22.11 -31.15
CA ASP A 232 4.09 -21.00 -31.15
C ASP A 232 4.79 -19.63 -31.04
N ALA A 233 5.99 -19.57 -30.45
CA ALA A 233 6.83 -18.37 -30.47
C ALA A 233 7.24 -17.95 -31.89
N ASN A 234 7.52 -18.91 -32.79
CA ASN A 234 7.79 -18.62 -34.19
C ASN A 234 6.49 -18.28 -34.94
N LEU A 235 5.41 -19.05 -34.73
CA LEU A 235 4.13 -18.81 -35.38
C LEU A 235 3.59 -17.40 -35.10
N ILE A 236 3.62 -16.95 -33.84
CA ILE A 236 3.14 -15.61 -33.50
C ILE A 236 4.02 -14.51 -34.11
N MET A 237 5.35 -14.71 -34.16
CA MET A 237 6.26 -13.76 -34.77
C MET A 237 6.01 -13.65 -36.29
N ASP A 238 5.83 -14.78 -36.97
CA ASP A 238 5.55 -14.82 -38.41
C ASP A 238 4.20 -14.18 -38.74
N GLU A 239 3.15 -14.49 -37.97
CA GLU A 239 1.82 -13.92 -38.19
C GLU A 239 1.78 -12.42 -37.88
N ILE A 240 2.49 -11.95 -36.84
CA ILE A 240 2.65 -10.52 -36.57
C ILE A 240 3.37 -9.82 -37.72
N LYS A 241 4.48 -10.36 -38.22
CA LYS A 241 5.22 -9.76 -39.37
C LYS A 241 4.32 -9.65 -40.60
N LYS A 242 3.63 -10.73 -40.94
CA LYS A 242 2.67 -10.77 -42.06
C LYS A 242 1.54 -9.75 -41.92
N GLN A 243 0.99 -9.56 -40.72
CA GLN A 243 -0.09 -8.59 -40.49
C GLN A 243 0.43 -7.14 -40.39
N ALA A 244 1.63 -6.95 -39.84
CA ALA A 244 2.27 -5.64 -39.65
C ALA A 244 2.82 -5.05 -40.95
N GLU A 245 3.31 -5.87 -41.89
CA GLU A 245 3.77 -5.42 -43.22
C GLU A 245 2.69 -4.62 -43.98
N ALA A 246 1.40 -4.88 -43.72
CA ALA A 246 0.30 -4.17 -44.33
C ALA A 246 -0.12 -2.87 -43.61
N LYS A 247 0.23 -2.68 -42.33
CA LYS A 247 -0.35 -1.64 -41.45
C LYS A 247 0.67 -0.78 -40.68
N HIS A 248 1.87 -1.30 -40.40
CA HIS A 248 2.87 -0.69 -39.51
C HIS A 248 4.31 -0.92 -40.01
N PRO A 249 4.77 -0.23 -41.05
CA PRO A 249 6.11 -0.44 -41.64
C PRO A 249 7.27 -0.10 -40.69
N GLU A 250 7.06 0.79 -39.72
CA GLU A 250 8.07 1.22 -38.72
C GLU A 250 8.47 0.10 -37.74
N LEU A 251 7.62 -0.92 -37.57
CA LEU A 251 7.87 -2.04 -36.65
C LEU A 251 9.13 -2.84 -37.03
N SER A 252 9.42 -2.93 -38.33
CA SER A 252 10.58 -3.65 -38.87
C SER A 252 11.93 -2.99 -38.54
N GLU A 253 11.93 -1.72 -38.11
CA GLU A 253 13.13 -0.97 -37.75
C GLU A 253 13.46 -1.04 -36.25
N SER A 254 12.61 -1.67 -35.43
CA SER A 254 12.84 -1.77 -33.98
C SER A 254 14.00 -2.72 -33.64
N ASP A 255 14.98 -2.20 -32.91
CA ASP A 255 16.08 -2.96 -32.31
C ASP A 255 15.57 -4.10 -31.41
N LEU A 256 14.42 -3.91 -30.73
CA LEU A 256 13.85 -4.94 -29.88
C LEU A 256 13.25 -6.08 -30.70
N ILE A 257 12.53 -5.78 -31.79
CA ILE A 257 12.00 -6.80 -32.71
C ILE A 257 13.12 -7.55 -33.42
N GLN A 258 14.20 -6.85 -33.77
CA GLN A 258 15.40 -7.45 -34.31
C GLN A 258 16.05 -8.41 -33.30
N PHE A 259 16.18 -7.99 -32.03
CA PHE A 259 16.63 -8.86 -30.94
C PHE A 259 15.77 -10.11 -30.83
N THR A 260 14.44 -10.00 -30.82
CA THR A 260 13.55 -11.15 -30.69
C THR A 260 13.69 -12.11 -31.87
N SER A 261 13.87 -11.59 -33.09
CA SER A 261 14.12 -12.40 -34.28
C SER A 261 15.45 -13.17 -34.18
N TYR A 262 16.53 -12.50 -33.78
CA TYR A 262 17.82 -13.16 -33.57
C TYR A 262 17.81 -14.14 -32.40
N LEU A 263 17.03 -13.88 -31.36
CA LEU A 263 16.84 -14.79 -30.24
C LEU A 263 16.19 -16.10 -30.71
N LEU A 264 15.11 -16.03 -31.49
CA LEU A 264 14.45 -17.20 -32.06
C LEU A 264 15.43 -18.06 -32.87
N GLU A 265 16.19 -17.43 -33.77
CA GLU A 265 17.24 -18.07 -34.58
C GLU A 265 18.37 -18.69 -33.73
N THR A 266 18.73 -18.04 -32.62
CA THR A 266 19.79 -18.50 -31.72
C THR A 266 19.36 -19.74 -30.94
N LEU A 267 18.10 -19.78 -30.50
CA LEU A 267 17.55 -20.92 -29.79
C LEU A 267 17.44 -22.16 -30.69
N GLN A 268 17.34 -22.00 -32.02
CA GLN A 268 17.32 -23.14 -32.96
C GLN A 268 18.69 -23.85 -33.07
N ARG A 269 19.77 -23.11 -32.79
CA ARG A 269 21.15 -23.57 -32.98
C ARG A 269 21.83 -24.03 -31.68
N ASP A 270 21.10 -24.07 -30.57
CA ASP A 270 21.58 -24.38 -29.22
C ASP A 270 22.91 -23.65 -28.87
N ALA A 271 22.96 -22.34 -29.14
CA ALA A 271 24.18 -21.55 -29.03
C ALA A 271 24.16 -20.57 -27.84
N LEU A 272 24.44 -21.07 -26.62
CA LEU A 272 24.51 -20.24 -25.41
C LEU A 272 25.46 -19.02 -25.52
N PRO A 273 26.65 -19.08 -26.17
CA PRO A 273 27.49 -17.90 -26.35
C PRO A 273 26.82 -16.80 -27.18
N LEU A 274 26.06 -17.18 -28.22
CA LEU A 274 25.30 -16.22 -29.03
C LEU A 274 24.15 -15.61 -28.23
N PHE A 275 23.45 -16.41 -27.43
CA PHE A 275 22.38 -15.94 -26.54
C PHE A 275 22.90 -14.86 -25.57
N ASN A 276 24.05 -15.10 -24.93
CA ASN A 276 24.67 -14.12 -24.03
C ASN A 276 25.13 -12.86 -24.76
N MET A 277 25.69 -13.00 -25.96
CA MET A 277 26.08 -11.87 -26.79
C MET A 277 24.88 -10.99 -27.16
N LEU A 278 23.74 -11.59 -27.53
CA LEU A 278 22.50 -10.87 -27.83
C LEU A 278 21.99 -10.09 -26.61
N ARG A 279 21.97 -10.71 -25.42
CA ARG A 279 21.57 -10.01 -24.17
C ARG A 279 22.42 -8.78 -23.88
N VAL A 280 23.73 -8.86 -24.11
CA VAL A 280 24.64 -7.72 -23.91
C VAL A 280 24.43 -6.66 -24.98
N ARG A 281 24.33 -7.06 -26.25
CA ARG A 281 24.23 -6.14 -27.40
C ARG A 281 22.94 -5.32 -27.42
N TYR A 282 21.83 -5.91 -26.99
CA TYR A 282 20.50 -5.30 -26.98
C TYR A 282 20.04 -4.89 -25.57
N LYS A 283 20.98 -4.79 -24.62
CA LYS A 283 20.69 -4.48 -23.22
C LYS A 283 19.83 -3.23 -23.03
N SER A 284 20.12 -2.15 -23.77
CA SER A 284 19.37 -0.89 -23.70
C SER A 284 17.89 -1.05 -24.07
N CYS A 285 17.57 -1.95 -24.99
CA CYS A 285 16.19 -2.20 -25.43
C CYS A 285 15.48 -3.18 -24.50
N ILE A 286 16.19 -4.18 -23.98
CA ILE A 286 15.65 -5.17 -23.03
C ILE A 286 15.34 -4.50 -21.67
N ASP A 287 16.20 -3.59 -21.21
CA ASP A 287 16.06 -2.91 -19.92
C ASP A 287 14.91 -1.88 -19.89
N ARG A 288 14.25 -1.62 -21.03
CA ARG A 288 13.01 -0.82 -21.09
C ARG A 288 11.89 -1.46 -20.25
N GLU A 289 11.92 -2.79 -20.11
CA GLU A 289 10.95 -3.51 -19.28
C GLU A 289 11.61 -4.64 -18.46
N PRO A 290 11.60 -4.55 -17.11
CA PRO A 290 12.23 -5.55 -16.24
C PRO A 290 11.77 -7.00 -16.47
N LEU A 291 10.50 -7.20 -16.83
CA LEU A 291 9.91 -8.51 -17.10
C LEU A 291 10.63 -9.25 -18.25
N LEU A 292 11.18 -8.54 -19.24
CA LEU A 292 11.90 -9.18 -20.35
C LEU A 292 13.18 -9.88 -19.86
N ASN A 293 13.89 -9.29 -18.90
CA ASN A 293 15.06 -9.93 -18.30
C ASN A 293 14.67 -11.19 -17.51
N GLU A 294 13.56 -11.17 -16.78
CA GLU A 294 13.05 -12.34 -16.05
C GLU A 294 12.69 -13.48 -17.01
N LEU A 295 11.99 -13.18 -18.10
CA LEU A 295 11.66 -14.16 -19.14
C LEU A 295 12.92 -14.71 -19.82
N LEU A 296 13.93 -13.88 -20.07
CA LEU A 296 15.20 -14.34 -20.64
C LEU A 296 15.97 -15.28 -19.71
N ASP A 297 15.90 -15.07 -18.40
CA ASP A 297 16.50 -15.99 -17.44
C ASP A 297 15.75 -17.34 -17.42
N GLU A 298 14.42 -17.33 -17.51
CA GLU A 298 13.61 -18.56 -17.66
C GLU A 298 13.94 -19.29 -18.97
N ILE A 299 14.09 -18.56 -20.08
CA ILE A 299 14.51 -19.11 -21.37
C ILE A 299 15.90 -19.75 -21.27
N ALA A 300 16.85 -19.07 -20.62
CA ALA A 300 18.20 -19.58 -20.44
C ALA A 300 18.20 -20.89 -19.63
N GLN A 301 17.38 -20.94 -18.58
CA GLN A 301 17.20 -22.15 -17.79
C GLN A 301 16.59 -23.29 -18.60
N ARG A 302 15.57 -23.00 -19.40
CA ARG A 302 14.80 -24.02 -20.10
C ARG A 302 15.50 -24.58 -21.33
N PHE A 303 16.18 -23.75 -22.11
CA PHE A 303 16.83 -24.18 -23.35
C PHE A 303 18.29 -24.61 -23.15
N TYR A 304 19.01 -23.98 -22.22
CA TYR A 304 20.44 -24.25 -22.02
C TYR A 304 20.76 -24.94 -20.69
N GLY A 305 19.75 -25.24 -19.87
CA GLY A 305 19.95 -25.81 -18.54
C GLY A 305 20.72 -24.88 -17.59
N VAL A 306 20.84 -23.60 -17.94
CA VAL A 306 21.52 -22.60 -17.11
C VAL A 306 20.66 -22.38 -15.88
N GLN A 307 21.02 -23.03 -14.78
CA GLN A 307 20.37 -22.80 -13.50
C GLN A 307 20.24 -21.30 -13.30
N ARG A 308 19.02 -20.84 -12.97
CA ARG A 308 18.78 -19.46 -12.59
C ARG A 308 19.87 -19.14 -11.58
N LYS A 309 20.83 -18.30 -11.96
CA LYS A 309 21.83 -17.85 -10.99
C LYS A 309 20.96 -17.19 -9.94
N ASN A 310 20.86 -17.81 -8.76
CA ASN A 310 20.67 -17.01 -7.57
C ASN A 310 21.69 -15.88 -7.76
N PRO A 311 21.29 -14.61 -7.69
CA PRO A 311 22.24 -13.51 -7.84
C PRO A 311 23.48 -13.71 -6.92
N MET A 312 23.31 -14.55 -5.90
CA MET A 312 24.24 -15.03 -4.89
C MET A 312 25.01 -16.35 -5.17
N GLU A 313 24.76 -17.19 -6.17
CA GLU A 313 25.50 -18.49 -6.33
C GLU A 313 26.53 -18.48 -7.47
N GLY A 314 26.16 -17.93 -8.63
CA GLY A 314 27.10 -17.81 -9.75
C GLY A 314 28.22 -16.81 -9.50
N MET A 315 28.09 -15.98 -8.47
CA MET A 315 29.11 -15.02 -8.04
C MET A 315 30.08 -15.66 -7.04
N PHE A 316 29.73 -16.73 -6.33
CA PHE A 316 30.56 -17.32 -5.27
C PHE A 316 31.31 -18.59 -5.72
N GLY A 317 30.76 -19.37 -6.65
CA GLY A 317 31.34 -20.66 -7.09
C GLY A 317 32.76 -20.58 -7.67
N ASP A 318 33.05 -19.54 -8.47
CA ASP A 318 34.38 -19.33 -9.06
C ASP A 318 35.36 -18.63 -8.11
N ILE A 319 34.85 -17.93 -7.09
CA ILE A 319 35.64 -17.23 -6.06
C ILE A 319 36.33 -18.21 -5.10
N PHE A 320 35.76 -19.40 -4.89
CA PHE A 320 36.33 -20.41 -4.00
C PHE A 320 37.50 -21.20 -4.59
N LYS A 321 37.94 -20.95 -5.83
CA LYS A 321 39.13 -21.61 -6.41
C LYS A 321 40.42 -20.78 -6.37
N GLU A 322 40.34 -19.50 -6.03
CA GLU A 322 41.48 -18.59 -6.06
C GLU A 322 42.23 -18.48 -4.73
N THR A 323 43.51 -18.08 -4.81
CA THR A 323 44.46 -17.99 -3.68
C THR A 323 43.94 -17.13 -2.51
N GLY A 324 44.44 -17.36 -1.30
CA GLY A 324 43.94 -16.72 -0.06
C GLY A 324 43.91 -15.19 -0.09
N VAL A 325 44.74 -14.54 -0.89
CA VAL A 325 44.76 -13.09 -1.09
C VAL A 325 43.57 -12.61 -1.92
N VAL A 326 43.18 -13.34 -2.96
CA VAL A 326 42.03 -13.00 -3.81
C VAL A 326 40.72 -13.20 -3.06
N ARG A 327 40.62 -14.26 -2.24
CA ARG A 327 39.48 -14.43 -1.32
C ARG A 327 39.37 -13.30 -0.31
N LEU A 328 40.48 -12.81 0.25
CA LEU A 328 40.48 -11.67 1.16
C LEU A 328 40.02 -10.40 0.45
N VAL A 329 40.54 -10.11 -0.75
CA VAL A 329 40.14 -8.93 -1.53
C VAL A 329 38.67 -8.99 -1.93
N LEU A 330 38.15 -10.15 -2.34
CA LEU A 330 36.75 -10.33 -2.70
C LEU A 330 35.82 -10.26 -1.49
N SER A 331 36.20 -10.82 -0.34
CA SER A 331 35.40 -10.69 0.88
C SER A 331 35.44 -9.26 1.43
N VAL A 332 36.57 -8.56 1.36
CA VAL A 332 36.63 -7.11 1.64
C VAL A 332 35.78 -6.33 0.65
N GLY A 333 35.79 -6.69 -0.64
CA GLY A 333 34.96 -6.06 -1.67
C GLY A 333 33.46 -6.27 -1.44
N VAL A 334 33.03 -7.49 -1.11
CA VAL A 334 31.63 -7.80 -0.76
C VAL A 334 31.24 -7.07 0.53
N LEU A 335 32.10 -7.08 1.55
CA LEU A 335 31.88 -6.32 2.79
C LEU A 335 31.79 -4.81 2.51
N ALA A 336 32.60 -4.28 1.59
CA ALA A 336 32.55 -2.89 1.17
C ALA A 336 31.26 -2.58 0.39
N CYS A 337 30.81 -3.45 -0.51
CA CYS A 337 29.53 -3.30 -1.21
C CYS A 337 28.34 -3.38 -0.26
N VAL A 338 28.34 -4.32 0.68
CA VAL A 338 27.32 -4.43 1.73
C VAL A 338 27.35 -3.18 2.61
N TYR A 339 28.53 -2.75 3.03
CA TYR A 339 28.71 -1.53 3.81
C TYR A 339 28.16 -0.32 3.07
N GLN A 340 28.48 -0.15 1.79
CA GLN A 340 27.96 0.92 0.92
C GLN A 340 26.45 0.84 0.74
N SER A 341 25.87 -0.35 0.55
CA SER A 341 24.41 -0.51 0.40
C SER A 341 23.62 -0.21 1.67
N VAL A 342 24.26 -0.35 2.83
CA VAL A 342 23.64 -0.04 4.13
C VAL A 342 23.89 1.42 4.53
N GLN A 343 24.88 2.09 3.93
CA GLN A 343 25.12 3.50 4.22
C GLN A 343 23.91 4.34 3.77
N PRO A 344 23.38 5.18 4.65
CA PRO A 344 22.32 6.09 4.29
C PRO A 344 22.82 7.15 3.30
N PRO A 345 21.93 7.69 2.46
CA PRO A 345 22.29 8.80 1.58
C PRO A 345 22.72 10.02 2.42
N PRO A 346 23.67 10.84 1.94
CA PRO A 346 24.04 12.06 2.63
C PRO A 346 22.84 13.01 2.77
N PRO A 347 22.78 13.84 3.83
CA PRO A 347 21.70 14.81 3.99
C PRO A 347 21.63 15.75 2.79
N LYS A 348 20.42 16.01 2.28
CA LYS A 348 20.23 16.94 1.16
C LYS A 348 20.30 18.38 1.67
N MET A 349 21.39 19.09 1.39
CA MET A 349 21.46 20.53 1.64
C MET A 349 20.61 21.30 0.63
N PHE A 350 19.57 21.99 1.10
CA PHE A 350 18.67 22.78 0.25
C PHE A 350 18.99 24.27 0.30
N THR A 351 18.78 24.98 -0.81
CA THR A 351 19.19 26.39 -0.98
C THR A 351 18.03 27.39 -1.01
N ALA A 352 16.77 26.97 -1.20
CA ALA A 352 15.62 27.87 -1.31
C ALA A 352 14.68 27.80 -0.09
N VAL A 353 15.11 28.34 1.04
CA VAL A 353 14.26 28.47 2.24
C VAL A 353 13.17 29.52 2.00
N THR A 354 11.91 29.18 2.30
CA THR A 354 10.79 30.14 2.23
C THR A 354 10.22 30.52 3.59
N SER A 355 10.49 29.73 4.62
CA SER A 355 9.91 29.91 5.97
C SER A 355 10.84 30.69 6.91
N PRO A 356 10.29 31.37 7.94
CA PRO A 356 11.09 31.89 9.04
C PRO A 356 11.91 30.78 9.69
N ARG A 357 13.18 31.08 9.98
CA ARG A 357 14.11 30.15 10.63
C ARG A 357 14.84 30.82 11.76
N ILE A 358 15.15 30.04 12.79
CA ILE A 358 16.03 30.45 13.87
C ILE A 358 17.33 29.67 13.82
N LYS A 359 18.45 30.32 14.10
CA LYS A 359 19.76 29.66 14.17
C LYS A 359 20.04 29.22 15.61
N LEU A 360 20.31 27.92 15.76
CA LEU A 360 20.73 27.30 17.01
C LEU A 360 22.22 27.55 17.29
N ARG A 361 22.64 27.32 18.54
CA ARG A 361 24.03 27.51 18.98
C ARG A 361 25.03 26.64 18.23
N ASP A 362 24.63 25.46 17.80
CA ASP A 362 25.46 24.53 17.02
C ASP A 362 25.53 24.88 15.51
N GLY A 363 24.83 25.94 15.10
CA GLY A 363 24.82 26.45 13.73
C GLY A 363 23.70 25.90 12.84
N ARG A 364 22.97 24.86 13.27
CA ARG A 364 21.75 24.39 12.60
C ARG A 364 20.66 25.45 12.68
N HIS A 365 19.68 25.35 11.80
CA HIS A 365 18.49 26.19 11.84
C HIS A 365 17.21 25.38 11.96
N LEU A 366 16.26 25.89 12.73
CA LEU A 366 14.90 25.35 12.80
C LEU A 366 13.93 26.27 12.07
N ALA A 367 13.18 25.72 11.12
CA ALA A 367 12.05 26.40 10.49
C ALA A 367 10.83 26.34 11.40
N TYR A 368 10.10 27.45 11.48
CA TYR A 368 8.95 27.56 12.35
C TYR A 368 7.83 28.40 11.74
N LYS A 369 6.64 28.25 12.32
CA LYS A 369 5.41 28.98 12.01
C LYS A 369 4.76 29.44 13.31
N GLU A 370 4.34 30.70 13.34
CA GLU A 370 3.60 31.29 14.46
C GLU A 370 2.12 31.46 14.09
N LEU A 371 1.23 31.22 15.06
CA LEU A 371 -0.20 31.52 14.99
C LEU A 371 -0.68 32.16 16.30
N GLY A 372 -1.70 32.99 16.22
CA GLY A 372 -2.37 33.59 17.37
C GLY A 372 -2.00 35.07 17.55
N ALA A 373 -2.19 35.58 18.76
CA ALA A 373 -1.93 36.98 19.07
C ALA A 373 -0.41 37.31 19.02
N PRO A 374 -0.02 38.57 18.75
CA PRO A 374 1.38 39.01 18.83
C PRO A 374 2.00 38.66 20.18
N ARG A 375 3.26 38.23 20.21
CA ARG A 375 3.95 37.70 21.40
C ARG A 375 3.88 38.65 22.60
N GLU A 376 3.88 39.95 22.35
CA GLU A 376 3.84 41.04 23.33
C GLU A 376 2.49 41.15 24.04
N GLU A 377 1.42 40.70 23.39
CA GLU A 377 0.02 40.81 23.87
C GLU A 377 -0.52 39.47 24.41
N THR A 378 0.28 38.41 24.32
CA THR A 378 -0.12 37.04 24.66
C THR A 378 -0.03 36.75 26.16
N LYS A 379 -1.07 36.11 26.70
CA LYS A 379 -1.09 35.61 28.07
C LYS A 379 -0.42 34.24 28.18
N PHE A 380 -0.61 33.41 27.15
CA PHE A 380 -0.12 32.05 27.11
C PHE A 380 0.71 31.82 25.85
N LYS A 381 1.81 31.06 25.98
CA LYS A 381 2.73 30.76 24.90
C LYS A 381 2.99 29.26 24.89
N MET A 382 2.83 28.64 23.72
CA MET A 382 3.07 27.21 23.58
C MET A 382 3.85 26.85 22.32
N ILE A 383 4.60 25.75 22.43
CA ILE A 383 5.23 25.08 21.31
C ILE A 383 4.43 23.80 21.00
N TYR A 384 3.97 23.68 19.76
CA TYR A 384 3.39 22.46 19.22
C TYR A 384 4.49 21.61 18.56
N ILE A 385 4.54 20.32 18.92
CA ILE A 385 5.49 19.34 18.41
C ILE A 385 4.72 18.34 17.54
N HIS A 386 4.95 18.39 16.22
CA HIS A 386 4.24 17.54 15.26
C HIS A 386 4.64 16.06 15.36
N GLY A 387 3.74 15.20 14.89
CA GLY A 387 3.89 13.74 14.90
C GLY A 387 4.86 13.20 13.84
N PHE A 388 4.83 11.87 13.67
CA PHE A 388 5.58 11.18 12.62
C PHE A 388 5.08 11.57 11.24
N ASP A 389 5.99 11.71 10.27
CA ASP A 389 5.66 12.01 8.86
C ASP A 389 4.78 13.26 8.66
N SER A 390 5.07 14.30 9.45
CA SER A 390 4.32 15.56 9.52
C SER A 390 5.28 16.76 9.52
N CYS A 391 4.78 17.99 9.55
CA CYS A 391 5.58 19.21 9.50
C CYS A 391 4.94 20.36 10.28
N MET A 392 5.62 21.52 10.32
CA MET A 392 5.12 22.69 11.04
C MET A 392 3.78 23.23 10.51
N HIS A 393 3.43 22.91 9.26
CA HIS A 393 2.15 23.31 8.64
C HIS A 393 1.01 22.34 8.97
N ASP A 394 1.35 21.07 9.20
CA ASP A 394 0.42 19.97 9.39
C ASP A 394 0.11 19.80 10.88
N SER A 395 -0.69 20.72 11.40
CA SER A 395 -1.26 20.55 12.73
C SER A 395 -2.76 20.62 12.64
N PHE A 396 -3.42 19.54 13.03
CA PHE A 396 -4.83 19.56 13.41
C PHE A 396 -5.09 20.72 14.40
N PHE A 397 -4.10 21.13 15.21
CA PHE A 397 -4.22 22.31 16.07
C PHE A 397 -4.33 23.62 15.29
N PHE A 398 -3.70 23.79 14.13
CA PHE A 398 -3.80 25.04 13.38
C PHE A 398 -5.09 25.18 12.58
N HIS A 399 -5.66 24.07 12.14
CA HIS A 399 -6.88 24.07 11.33
C HIS A 399 -8.16 23.98 12.16
N ASN A 400 -8.10 23.32 13.31
CA ASN A 400 -9.29 23.02 14.11
C ASN A 400 -9.38 23.80 15.43
N LEU A 401 -8.33 24.52 15.85
CA LEU A 401 -8.42 25.41 17.01
C LEU A 401 -9.29 26.62 16.67
N SER A 402 -10.33 26.87 17.47
CA SER A 402 -11.27 27.94 17.17
C SER A 402 -10.62 29.33 17.32
N PRO A 403 -10.87 30.26 16.37
CA PRO A 403 -10.40 31.64 16.49
C PRO A 403 -10.90 32.33 17.77
N ALA A 404 -12.11 31.99 18.21
CA ALA A 404 -12.70 32.50 19.45
C ALA A 404 -11.84 32.14 20.67
N LEU A 405 -11.35 30.89 20.74
CA LEU A 405 -10.50 30.44 21.83
C LEU A 405 -9.11 31.09 21.80
N LEU A 406 -8.53 31.25 20.61
CA LEU A 406 -7.26 31.97 20.43
C LEU A 406 -7.35 33.41 20.93
N GLU A 407 -8.45 34.10 20.65
CA GLU A 407 -8.71 35.46 21.10
C GLU A 407 -9.01 35.54 22.60
N GLU A 408 -9.86 34.64 23.11
CA GLU A 408 -10.23 34.56 24.53
C GLU A 408 -9.00 34.35 25.44
N LEU A 409 -8.17 33.36 25.09
CA LEU A 409 -7.01 33.00 25.89
C LEU A 409 -5.75 33.79 25.52
N LYS A 410 -5.77 34.55 24.42
CA LYS A 410 -4.62 35.29 23.86
C LYS A 410 -3.37 34.41 23.78
N ILE A 411 -3.49 33.29 23.07
CA ILE A 411 -2.42 32.28 22.96
C ILE A 411 -1.52 32.62 21.76
N CYS A 412 -0.20 32.48 21.95
CA CYS A 412 0.79 32.37 20.88
C CYS A 412 1.20 30.91 20.72
N ILE A 413 1.01 30.37 19.52
CA ILE A 413 1.37 29.00 19.16
C ILE A 413 2.54 29.05 18.19
N VAL A 414 3.63 28.38 18.55
CA VAL A 414 4.77 28.13 17.67
C VAL A 414 4.77 26.65 17.30
N SER A 415 4.73 26.34 16.02
CA SER A 415 5.08 25.00 15.53
C SER A 415 6.36 25.08 14.73
N PHE A 416 7.15 24.02 14.73
CA PHE A 416 8.43 23.99 14.06
C PHE A 416 8.65 22.67 13.38
N ASP A 417 9.41 22.69 12.29
CA ASP A 417 9.85 21.46 11.65
C ASP A 417 10.92 20.83 12.54
N ARG A 418 10.71 19.59 12.96
CA ARG A 418 11.71 18.86 13.76
C ARG A 418 13.01 18.68 12.94
N PRO A 419 14.18 18.49 13.57
CA PRO A 419 15.43 18.26 12.83
C PRO A 419 15.28 17.12 11.82
N GLY A 420 15.58 17.41 10.55
CA GLY A 420 15.43 16.49 9.42
C GLY A 420 14.05 16.53 8.73
N TYR A 421 13.11 17.36 9.18
CA TYR A 421 11.83 17.61 8.53
C TYR A 421 11.81 18.98 7.85
N GLY A 422 11.03 19.09 6.78
CA GLY A 422 10.72 20.37 6.13
C GLY A 422 11.95 21.23 5.83
N GLU A 423 11.96 22.44 6.36
CA GLU A 423 13.05 23.41 6.18
C GLU A 423 14.00 23.52 7.38
N SER A 424 13.87 22.64 8.37
CA SER A 424 14.85 22.52 9.46
C SER A 424 16.09 21.74 9.02
N ASP A 425 17.25 22.19 9.48
CA ASP A 425 18.50 21.48 9.25
C ASP A 425 18.46 20.10 9.95
N PRO A 426 19.01 19.04 9.32
CA PRO A 426 19.10 17.72 9.93
C PRO A 426 20.04 17.72 11.14
N ASP A 427 19.76 16.83 12.10
CA ASP A 427 20.66 16.53 13.23
C ASP A 427 21.18 15.08 13.09
N PRO A 428 22.36 14.87 12.50
CA PRO A 428 22.94 13.53 12.35
C PRO A 428 23.22 12.83 13.68
N ASN A 429 23.34 13.57 14.78
CA ASN A 429 23.63 13.06 16.12
C ASN A 429 22.42 13.20 17.06
N ARG A 430 21.21 13.25 16.49
CA ARG A 430 19.98 13.49 17.25
C ARG A 430 19.82 12.51 18.40
N THR A 431 19.45 13.04 19.55
CA THR A 431 19.15 12.28 20.76
C THR A 431 17.85 12.80 21.38
N PRO A 432 17.24 12.07 22.31
CA PRO A 432 16.16 12.61 23.14
C PRO A 432 16.57 13.92 23.84
N ARG A 433 17.84 14.06 24.23
CA ARG A 433 18.39 15.28 24.83
C ARG A 433 18.47 16.44 23.83
N SER A 434 19.02 16.21 22.63
CA SER A 434 19.25 17.31 21.68
C SER A 434 17.94 17.98 21.27
N ILE A 435 16.88 17.20 20.99
CA ILE A 435 15.58 17.78 20.61
C ILE A 435 14.95 18.61 21.74
N ALA A 436 15.16 18.26 23.01
CA ALA A 436 14.68 19.07 24.13
C ALA A 436 15.40 20.43 24.19
N PHE A 437 16.71 20.45 23.96
CA PHE A 437 17.46 21.71 23.91
C PHE A 437 17.17 22.51 22.63
N ASP A 438 16.93 21.86 21.50
CA ASP A 438 16.45 22.52 20.29
C ASP A 438 15.13 23.29 20.55
N ILE A 439 14.20 22.69 21.31
CA ILE A 439 12.93 23.32 21.71
C ILE A 439 13.17 24.50 22.67
N GLU A 440 14.09 24.35 23.63
CA GLU A 440 14.47 25.43 24.54
C GLU A 440 15.10 26.61 23.78
N GLU A 441 16.04 26.35 22.87
CA GLU A 441 16.71 27.37 22.07
C GLU A 441 15.75 28.06 21.10
N LEU A 442 14.80 27.31 20.52
CA LEU A 442 13.70 27.86 19.74
C LEU A 442 12.87 28.84 20.59
N ALA A 443 12.49 28.44 21.81
CA ALA A 443 11.73 29.30 22.71
C ALA A 443 12.50 30.58 23.10
N ASP A 444 13.80 30.44 23.38
CA ASP A 444 14.68 31.55 23.75
C ASP A 444 14.85 32.55 22.61
N GLY A 445 15.19 32.07 21.42
CA GLY A 445 15.42 32.97 20.30
C GLY A 445 14.13 33.59 19.74
N LEU A 446 12.97 33.01 20.02
CA LEU A 446 11.66 33.65 19.78
C LEU A 446 11.19 34.51 20.96
N GLY A 447 11.93 34.59 22.07
CA GLY A 447 11.53 35.41 23.21
C GLY A 447 10.21 34.96 23.85
N LEU A 448 9.94 33.65 23.90
CA LEU A 448 8.74 33.12 24.55
C LEU A 448 8.75 33.37 26.07
N GLY A 449 9.91 33.70 26.64
CA GLY A 449 10.06 34.08 28.03
C GLY A 449 10.58 32.91 28.89
N PRO A 450 10.58 33.08 30.22
CA PRO A 450 11.21 32.12 31.11
C PRO A 450 10.51 30.75 31.12
N LYS A 451 9.19 30.74 30.90
CA LYS A 451 8.38 29.52 30.83
C LYS A 451 7.40 29.54 29.67
N PHE A 452 7.19 28.39 29.05
CA PHE A 452 6.22 28.15 27.97
C PHE A 452 5.60 26.75 28.12
N SER A 453 4.43 26.53 27.52
CA SER A 453 3.80 25.20 27.52
C SER A 453 4.18 24.41 26.27
N VAL A 454 4.12 23.08 26.34
CA VAL A 454 4.35 22.21 25.18
C VAL A 454 3.16 21.31 24.92
N ILE A 455 2.76 21.16 23.65
CA ILE A 455 1.77 20.18 23.23
C ILE A 455 2.38 19.31 22.13
N GLY A 456 2.22 17.99 22.25
CA GLY A 456 2.85 17.04 21.34
C GLY A 456 1.87 15.97 20.93
N PHE A 457 1.74 15.75 19.62
CA PHE A 457 0.90 14.70 19.06
C PHE A 457 1.73 13.49 18.65
N SER A 458 1.30 12.27 18.99
CA SER A 458 1.95 11.02 18.55
C SER A 458 3.44 10.99 18.92
N MET A 459 4.36 10.92 17.96
CA MET A 459 5.80 11.04 18.22
C MET A 459 6.19 12.38 18.87
N GLY A 460 5.48 13.47 18.57
CA GLY A 460 5.66 14.74 19.25
C GLY A 460 5.28 14.67 20.73
N GLY A 461 4.28 13.84 21.07
CA GLY A 461 3.93 13.53 22.46
C GLY A 461 5.01 12.71 23.17
N GLN A 462 5.67 11.79 22.46
CA GLN A 462 6.82 11.05 22.98
C GLN A 462 8.00 11.99 23.33
N ILE A 463 8.26 12.99 22.49
CA ILE A 463 9.34 13.99 22.69
C ILE A 463 9.11 14.82 23.96
N ILE A 464 7.87 15.01 24.41
CA ILE A 464 7.57 15.74 25.65
C ILE A 464 8.22 15.09 26.86
N TRP A 465 8.38 13.76 26.90
CA TRP A 465 9.11 13.10 27.98
C TRP A 465 10.55 13.62 28.10
N SER A 466 11.21 13.90 26.97
CA SER A 466 12.53 14.52 26.96
C SER A 466 12.49 15.96 27.48
N CYS A 467 11.45 16.71 27.14
CA CYS A 467 11.28 18.07 27.63
C CYS A 467 11.09 18.09 29.16
N LEU A 468 10.23 17.21 29.67
CA LEU A 468 9.97 17.03 31.11
C LEU A 468 11.22 16.61 31.86
N HIS A 469 12.11 15.84 31.23
CA HIS A 469 13.35 15.39 31.86
C HIS A 469 14.46 16.45 31.80
N TYR A 470 14.72 17.05 30.63
CA TYR A 470 15.91 17.89 30.41
C TYR A 470 15.67 19.39 30.62
N ILE A 471 14.47 19.88 30.30
CA ILE A 471 14.13 21.31 30.43
C ILE A 471 12.91 21.57 31.32
N PRO A 472 12.66 20.81 32.42
CA PRO A 472 11.46 20.99 33.24
C PRO A 472 11.31 22.41 33.79
N HIS A 473 12.44 23.07 34.06
CA HIS A 473 12.49 24.45 34.55
C HIS A 473 11.92 25.48 33.57
N ARG A 474 11.88 25.16 32.27
CA ARG A 474 11.31 26.00 31.20
C ARG A 474 9.84 25.73 30.92
N LEU A 475 9.28 24.67 31.48
CA LEU A 475 7.90 24.30 31.20
C LEU A 475 6.93 25.04 32.14
N GLY A 476 5.85 25.55 31.56
CA GLY A 476 4.67 26.07 32.25
C GLY A 476 3.54 25.05 32.35
N GLY A 477 3.53 24.06 31.47
CA GLY A 477 2.58 22.95 31.41
C GLY A 477 2.90 22.06 30.20
N ALA A 478 2.38 20.84 30.17
CA ALA A 478 2.56 19.94 29.03
C ALA A 478 1.29 19.13 28.71
N ALA A 479 0.97 18.96 27.43
CA ALA A 479 -0.08 18.06 26.97
C ALA A 479 0.48 17.06 25.95
N MET A 480 0.43 15.78 26.29
CA MET A 480 0.77 14.66 25.40
C MET A 480 -0.51 14.09 24.82
N VAL A 481 -0.59 14.02 23.49
CA VAL A 481 -1.80 13.61 22.78
C VAL A 481 -1.48 12.38 21.94
N ALA A 482 -2.14 11.27 22.23
CA ALA A 482 -1.87 9.95 21.65
C ALA A 482 -0.36 9.57 21.63
N PRO A 483 0.42 9.79 22.71
CA PRO A 483 1.87 9.73 22.62
C PRO A 483 2.39 8.33 22.26
N VAL A 484 3.36 8.27 21.33
CA VAL A 484 4.07 7.02 21.01
C VAL A 484 4.84 6.51 22.22
N VAL A 485 4.87 5.18 22.39
CA VAL A 485 5.60 4.50 23.46
C VAL A 485 6.74 3.68 22.88
N ASN A 486 7.93 3.80 23.46
CA ASN A 486 9.02 2.89 23.16
C ASN A 486 8.81 1.59 23.95
N TYR A 487 8.58 0.49 23.23
CA TYR A 487 8.32 -0.84 23.79
C TYR A 487 9.46 -1.39 24.67
N TRP A 488 10.65 -0.80 24.59
CA TRP A 488 11.86 -1.22 25.29
C TRP A 488 12.29 -0.29 26.43
N TRP A 489 11.42 0.62 26.89
CA TRP A 489 11.68 1.33 28.15
C TRP A 489 11.84 0.32 29.30
N ARG A 490 12.89 0.52 30.10
CA ARG A 490 13.39 -0.42 31.12
C ARG A 490 12.33 -0.77 32.17
N ASN A 491 11.51 0.19 32.55
CA ASN A 491 10.51 0.05 33.60
C ASN A 491 9.14 -0.45 33.06
N LEU A 492 9.00 -0.69 31.74
CA LEU A 492 7.82 -1.35 31.18
C LEU A 492 7.91 -2.88 31.36
N PRO A 493 6.84 -3.56 31.80
CA PRO A 493 6.83 -5.01 31.90
C PRO A 493 7.01 -5.65 30.52
N ALA A 494 8.03 -6.49 30.35
CA ALA A 494 8.32 -7.14 29.07
C ALA A 494 7.12 -7.90 28.48
N LYS A 495 6.28 -8.50 29.34
CA LYS A 495 5.04 -9.17 28.92
C LYS A 495 4.05 -8.18 28.29
N LEU A 496 3.82 -7.03 28.94
CA LEU A 496 2.95 -5.97 28.44
C LEU A 496 3.46 -5.40 27.13
N SER A 497 4.77 -5.09 27.03
CA SER A 497 5.38 -4.61 25.80
C SER A 497 5.23 -5.61 24.65
N LYS A 498 5.39 -6.91 24.92
CA LYS A 498 5.25 -7.97 23.91
C LYS A 498 3.80 -8.12 23.45
N GLU A 499 2.84 -8.07 24.37
CA GLU A 499 1.40 -8.12 24.05
C GLU A 499 1.00 -6.90 23.21
N ALA A 500 1.38 -5.69 23.62
CA ALA A 500 1.11 -4.47 22.87
C ALA A 500 1.74 -4.51 21.46
N LEU A 501 3.02 -4.92 21.35
CA LEU A 501 3.68 -5.05 20.06
C LEU A 501 3.01 -6.10 19.16
N SER A 502 2.44 -7.17 19.74
CA SER A 502 1.78 -8.23 18.97
C SER A 502 0.47 -7.81 18.30
N LEU A 503 -0.12 -6.69 18.73
CA LEU A 503 -1.31 -6.10 18.12
C LEU A 503 -1.00 -5.37 16.80
N MET A 504 0.26 -4.98 16.58
CA MET A 504 0.68 -4.34 15.34
C MET A 504 0.81 -5.33 14.18
N LEU A 505 0.74 -4.84 12.94
CA LEU A 505 0.99 -5.66 11.75
C LEU A 505 2.41 -6.27 11.80
N PRO A 506 2.61 -7.53 11.34
CA PRO A 506 3.91 -8.19 11.44
C PRO A 506 5.08 -7.40 10.85
N ARG A 507 4.85 -6.64 9.77
CA ARG A 507 5.88 -5.80 9.13
C ARG A 507 6.33 -4.64 10.03
N ASP A 508 5.41 -4.04 10.78
CA ASP A 508 5.74 -2.95 11.72
C ASP A 508 6.48 -3.50 12.93
N GLN A 509 6.07 -4.67 13.43
CA GLN A 509 6.80 -5.34 14.51
C GLN A 509 8.28 -5.56 14.15
N TRP A 510 8.55 -6.02 12.92
CA TRP A 510 9.91 -6.24 12.45
C TRP A 510 10.69 -4.95 12.28
N MET A 511 10.10 -3.94 11.66
CA MET A 511 10.79 -2.67 11.45
C MET A 511 11.11 -1.98 12.79
N LEU A 512 10.21 -2.03 13.80
CA LEU A 512 10.51 -1.48 15.13
C LEU A 512 11.65 -2.24 15.80
N ARG A 513 11.71 -3.58 15.65
CA ARG A 513 12.83 -4.40 16.15
C ARG A 513 14.14 -4.04 15.44
N VAL A 514 14.12 -3.78 14.13
CA VAL A 514 15.32 -3.32 13.40
C VAL A 514 15.76 -1.96 13.92
N ALA A 515 14.84 -1.00 14.05
CA ALA A 515 15.13 0.32 14.59
C ALA A 515 15.74 0.27 16.01
N HIS A 516 15.27 -0.66 16.84
CA HIS A 516 15.77 -0.83 18.20
C HIS A 516 17.12 -1.58 18.28
N TYR A 517 17.21 -2.78 17.70
CA TYR A 517 18.36 -3.68 17.87
C TYR A 517 19.49 -3.43 16.86
N ALA A 518 19.17 -2.90 15.68
CA ALA A 518 20.12 -2.64 14.61
C ALA A 518 19.78 -1.32 13.88
N PRO A 519 19.80 -0.17 14.59
CA PRO A 519 19.37 1.11 14.02
C PRO A 519 20.08 1.46 12.71
N TRP A 520 21.36 1.10 12.58
CA TRP A 520 22.16 1.29 11.35
C TRP A 520 21.59 0.58 10.10
N LEU A 521 20.74 -0.44 10.27
CA LEU A 521 20.02 -1.13 9.19
C LEU A 521 18.63 -0.55 8.89
N THR A 522 18.13 0.40 9.67
CA THR A 522 16.74 0.90 9.54
C THR A 522 16.46 1.45 8.15
N SER A 523 17.39 2.24 7.60
CA SER A 523 17.24 2.82 6.26
C SER A 523 17.26 1.75 5.18
N TRP A 524 18.22 0.82 5.27
CA TRP A 524 18.32 -0.29 4.35
C TRP A 524 17.05 -1.12 4.38
N TRP A 525 16.56 -1.51 5.55
CA TRP A 525 15.33 -2.31 5.71
C TRP A 525 14.11 -1.66 5.04
N ASN A 526 13.87 -0.37 5.30
CA ASN A 526 12.71 0.35 4.78
C ASN A 526 12.79 0.66 3.27
N THR A 527 13.95 0.48 2.64
CA THR A 527 14.15 0.73 1.20
C THR A 527 14.16 -0.54 0.35
N GLN A 528 14.10 -1.73 0.97
CA GLN A 528 14.10 -2.99 0.22
C GLN A 528 12.72 -3.31 -0.35
N ARG A 529 12.66 -3.78 -1.60
CA ARG A 529 11.40 -4.22 -2.25
C ARG A 529 10.82 -5.53 -1.68
N TRP A 530 11.64 -6.27 -0.94
CA TRP A 530 11.35 -7.62 -0.45
C TRP A 530 10.75 -7.57 0.97
N PHE A 531 10.98 -6.48 1.69
CA PHE A 531 10.35 -6.19 2.97
C PHE A 531 9.24 -5.16 2.74
N SER A 532 8.04 -5.41 3.25
CA SER A 532 6.98 -4.42 3.17
C SER A 532 7.37 -3.19 3.99
N ILE A 533 7.28 -2.01 3.37
CA ILE A 533 7.44 -0.72 4.05
C ILE A 533 6.48 -0.62 5.23
N ALA A 534 6.87 0.11 6.29
CA ALA A 534 6.03 0.25 7.47
C ALA A 534 4.62 0.78 7.12
N SER A 535 3.59 0.22 7.76
CA SER A 535 2.19 0.48 7.46
C SER A 535 1.81 1.96 7.57
N TYR A 536 2.41 2.67 8.51
CA TYR A 536 2.21 4.10 8.73
C TYR A 536 2.99 4.97 7.74
N ILE A 537 4.05 4.45 7.10
CA ILE A 537 4.75 5.12 5.98
C ILE A 537 3.95 4.93 4.67
N SER A 538 3.36 3.74 4.45
CA SER A 538 2.47 3.45 3.30
C SER A 538 1.01 3.89 3.49
N CYS A 539 0.66 4.41 4.68
CA CYS A 539 -0.69 4.80 5.06
C CYS A 539 -1.74 3.69 4.82
N ASP A 540 -1.49 2.48 5.34
CA ASP A 540 -2.44 1.36 5.20
C ASP A 540 -3.76 1.65 5.95
N PRO A 541 -4.94 1.58 5.31
CA PRO A 541 -6.21 1.85 5.99
C PRO A 541 -6.56 0.84 7.10
N ASN A 542 -5.89 -0.31 7.15
CA ASN A 542 -6.11 -1.34 8.17
C ASN A 542 -5.57 -0.95 9.56
N ILE A 543 -4.75 0.10 9.66
CA ILE A 543 -4.27 0.62 10.96
C ILE A 543 -5.15 1.76 11.50
N LEU A 544 -6.27 2.07 10.85
CA LEU A 544 -7.23 3.09 11.28
C LEU A 544 -8.37 2.46 12.08
N SER A 545 -8.74 3.08 13.21
CA SER A 545 -9.96 2.72 13.95
C SER A 545 -11.22 3.09 13.14
N PHE A 546 -12.39 2.73 13.65
CA PHE A 546 -13.66 3.14 13.04
C PHE A 546 -13.80 4.67 13.04
N GLN A 547 -13.54 5.32 14.18
CA GLN A 547 -13.59 6.77 14.30
C GLN A 547 -12.56 7.46 13.40
N ASP A 548 -11.34 6.90 13.28
CA ASP A 548 -10.32 7.45 12.39
C ASP A 548 -10.84 7.48 10.94
N LYS A 549 -11.43 6.38 10.46
CA LYS A 549 -12.02 6.30 9.11
C LYS A 549 -13.14 7.32 8.90
N GLU A 550 -13.97 7.55 9.92
CA GLU A 550 -15.01 8.56 9.86
C GLU A 550 -14.42 9.98 9.78
N ILE A 551 -13.38 10.28 10.56
CA ILE A 551 -12.66 11.56 10.51
C ILE A 551 -12.08 11.77 9.10
N PHE A 552 -11.41 10.76 8.53
CA PHE A 552 -10.87 10.85 7.18
C PHE A 552 -11.98 11.04 6.12
N SER A 553 -13.10 10.33 6.21
CA SER A 553 -14.23 10.53 5.29
C SER A 553 -14.81 11.95 5.39
N ARG A 554 -14.98 12.49 6.60
CA ARG A 554 -15.45 13.89 6.81
C ARG A 554 -14.49 14.93 6.24
N LEU A 555 -13.20 14.62 6.19
CA LEU A 555 -12.17 15.48 5.58
C LEU A 555 -12.09 15.34 4.05
N GLY A 556 -13.01 14.59 3.43
CA GLY A 556 -13.12 14.43 1.98
C GLY A 556 -12.51 13.14 1.43
N TYR A 557 -11.91 12.29 2.26
CA TYR A 557 -11.23 11.06 1.84
C TYR A 557 -12.20 9.87 1.81
N ASN A 558 -13.04 9.80 0.78
CA ASN A 558 -14.07 8.75 0.66
C ASN A 558 -13.54 7.41 0.08
N ASP A 559 -12.38 7.41 -0.59
CA ASP A 559 -11.67 6.20 -1.03
C ASP A 559 -10.28 6.12 -0.39
N LEU A 560 -10.18 5.39 0.72
CA LEU A 560 -8.93 5.20 1.46
C LEU A 560 -7.89 4.36 0.68
N ASN A 561 -8.29 3.63 -0.38
CA ASN A 561 -7.36 2.96 -1.27
C ASN A 561 -6.78 3.93 -2.32
N GLN A 562 -7.51 4.99 -2.68
CA GLN A 562 -7.02 6.10 -3.48
C GLN A 562 -5.95 6.90 -2.70
N VAL A 563 -6.14 7.08 -1.39
CA VAL A 563 -5.14 7.64 -0.46
C VAL A 563 -3.84 6.80 -0.40
N SER A 564 -3.87 5.50 -0.70
CA SER A 564 -2.60 4.74 -0.80
C SER A 564 -1.91 4.93 -2.17
N ARG A 565 -2.68 5.16 -3.24
CA ARG A 565 -2.20 5.24 -4.63
C ARG A 565 -1.70 6.64 -5.03
N THR A 566 -2.34 7.71 -4.56
CA THR A 566 -1.96 9.11 -4.87
C THR A 566 -0.58 9.47 -4.30
N PHE A 567 -0.08 8.73 -3.30
CA PHE A 567 1.18 8.99 -2.59
C PHE A 567 2.42 8.38 -3.26
N SER A 568 2.24 7.52 -4.27
CA SER A 568 3.35 6.87 -4.99
C SER A 568 3.88 7.67 -6.19
N TYR A 569 3.33 8.85 -6.50
CA TYR A 569 3.72 9.66 -7.67
C TYR A 569 4.36 11.02 -7.30
N SER A 570 5.60 11.22 -7.76
CA SER A 570 6.46 12.39 -7.49
C SER A 570 6.09 13.67 -8.26
N ILE A 571 5.90 14.77 -7.50
CA ILE A 571 6.39 16.17 -7.58
C ILE A 571 6.46 16.95 -8.91
N LEU A 572 6.41 16.37 -10.12
CA LEU A 572 6.73 17.14 -11.35
C LEU A 572 5.55 17.76 -12.13
N LYS A 573 4.28 17.57 -11.73
CA LYS A 573 3.12 18.03 -12.53
C LYS A 573 2.22 19.10 -11.89
N PHE A 574 2.46 19.51 -10.64
CA PHE A 574 1.43 20.22 -9.87
C PHE A 574 1.51 21.75 -9.86
N THR A 575 2.49 22.37 -10.53
CA THR A 575 2.61 23.84 -10.52
C THR A 575 1.59 24.58 -11.40
N ASN A 576 0.90 23.91 -12.33
CA ASN A 576 -0.03 24.58 -13.26
C ASN A 576 -1.52 24.56 -12.86
N ILE A 577 -1.93 23.80 -11.84
CA ILE A 577 -3.35 23.61 -11.49
C ILE A 577 -3.83 24.63 -10.42
N MET A 578 -2.91 25.33 -9.76
CA MET A 578 -3.20 26.13 -8.56
C MET A 578 -3.94 27.47 -8.77
N LYS A 579 -4.53 27.74 -9.94
CA LYS A 579 -5.25 29.01 -10.18
C LYS A 579 -6.77 28.92 -10.20
N GLN A 580 -7.36 27.73 -10.22
CA GLN A 580 -8.81 27.58 -10.26
C GLN A 580 -9.24 26.42 -9.37
N VAL A 581 -10.40 26.56 -8.71
CA VAL A 581 -11.11 25.57 -7.87
C VAL A 581 -10.79 25.64 -6.36
N SER A 582 -11.78 26.11 -5.58
CA SER A 582 -11.69 26.23 -4.10
C SER A 582 -12.22 25.02 -3.32
N LEU A 583 -12.57 23.91 -3.99
CA LEU A 583 -13.12 22.69 -3.36
C LEU A 583 -12.13 21.50 -3.31
N VAL A 584 -10.97 21.60 -3.99
CA VAL A 584 -9.91 20.55 -4.04
C VAL A 584 -8.80 20.80 -2.99
N TYR A 585 -8.99 21.77 -2.09
CA TYR A 585 -7.93 22.29 -1.23
C TYR A 585 -7.41 21.30 -0.18
N HIS A 586 -8.25 20.40 0.36
CA HIS A 586 -7.85 19.54 1.49
C HIS A 586 -6.96 18.35 1.10
N GLU A 587 -7.30 17.61 0.03
CA GLU A 587 -6.49 16.47 -0.43
C GLU A 587 -5.14 16.93 -1.02
N VAL A 588 -5.15 18.04 -1.76
CA VAL A 588 -3.94 18.63 -2.36
C VAL A 588 -3.02 19.23 -1.30
N ALA A 589 -3.57 19.87 -0.26
CA ALA A 589 -2.78 20.40 0.84
C ALA A 589 -2.08 19.28 1.63
N PHE A 590 -2.76 18.17 1.93
CA PHE A 590 -2.16 17.08 2.71
C PHE A 590 -1.01 16.38 1.95
N CYS A 591 -1.17 16.10 0.65
CA CYS A 591 -0.09 15.56 -0.18
C CYS A 591 1.10 16.54 -0.29
N PHE A 592 0.80 17.84 -0.42
CA PHE A 592 1.82 18.89 -0.43
C PHE A 592 2.60 18.96 0.89
N TRP A 593 1.92 18.86 2.03
CA TRP A 593 2.57 18.91 3.35
C TRP A 593 3.41 17.68 3.66
N LYS A 594 3.05 16.50 3.16
CA LYS A 594 3.93 15.31 3.25
C LYS A 594 5.19 15.42 2.40
N ALA A 595 5.05 15.87 1.15
CA ALA A 595 6.20 16.13 0.30
C ALA A 595 7.12 17.19 0.91
N TYR A 596 6.53 18.22 1.53
CA TYR A 596 7.25 19.21 2.32
C TYR A 596 7.92 18.58 3.56
N ALA A 597 7.21 17.80 4.36
CA ALA A 597 7.74 17.15 5.56
C ALA A 597 9.01 16.34 5.27
N ARG A 598 9.02 15.60 4.16
CA ARG A 598 10.15 14.75 3.73
C ARG A 598 11.18 15.48 2.87
N LYS A 599 11.19 16.83 2.82
CA LYS A 599 12.06 17.64 1.95
C LYS A 599 13.57 17.37 2.15
N GLN A 600 13.99 17.02 3.37
CA GLN A 600 15.38 16.64 3.67
C GLN A 600 15.73 15.18 3.26
N GLY A 601 14.74 14.41 2.79
CA GLY A 601 14.84 12.99 2.47
C GLY A 601 14.28 12.09 3.59
N GLU A 602 13.85 10.88 3.22
CA GLU A 602 13.23 9.92 4.14
C GLU A 602 14.17 9.41 5.23
N TYR A 603 15.48 9.40 4.96
CA TYR A 603 16.46 8.99 5.96
C TYR A 603 16.52 9.96 7.14
N GLU A 604 16.71 11.25 6.86
CA GLU A 604 16.85 12.29 7.89
C GLU A 604 15.54 12.59 8.62
N SER A 605 14.40 12.34 7.96
CA SER A 605 13.06 12.46 8.56
C SER A 605 12.62 11.14 9.20
N LEU A 606 12.03 10.25 8.41
CA LEU A 606 11.32 9.05 8.87
C LEU A 606 12.24 8.02 9.54
N HIS A 607 13.33 7.64 8.89
CA HIS A 607 14.19 6.57 9.42
C HIS A 607 14.90 7.02 10.70
N ARG A 608 15.36 8.27 10.74
CA ARG A 608 15.95 8.86 11.95
C ARG A 608 14.94 8.93 13.09
N ASP A 609 13.69 9.25 12.80
CA ASP A 609 12.59 9.21 13.78
C ASP A 609 12.42 7.84 14.41
N LEU A 610 12.42 6.80 13.59
CA LEU A 610 12.33 5.42 14.08
C LEU A 610 13.53 5.02 14.93
N MET A 611 14.75 5.34 14.47
CA MET A 611 15.99 5.04 15.18
C MET A 611 16.04 5.72 16.56
N ILE A 612 15.57 6.96 16.69
CA ILE A 612 15.62 7.70 17.95
C ILE A 612 14.43 7.36 18.85
N GLY A 613 13.20 7.31 18.30
CA GLY A 613 11.99 7.06 19.06
C GLY A 613 11.94 5.66 19.69
N TYR A 614 12.47 4.65 18.99
CA TYR A 614 12.51 3.26 19.45
C TYR A 614 13.92 2.78 19.84
N GLY A 615 14.92 3.64 19.71
CA GLY A 615 16.29 3.36 20.14
C GLY A 615 16.47 3.36 21.66
N HIS A 616 17.72 3.32 22.09
CA HIS A 616 18.07 3.37 23.50
C HIS A 616 18.02 4.81 24.01
N TRP A 617 17.27 5.05 25.08
CA TRP A 617 17.18 6.35 25.75
C TRP A 617 18.05 6.35 27.00
N GLU A 618 18.74 7.48 27.26
CA GLU A 618 19.57 7.64 28.47
C GLU A 618 18.76 7.70 29.76
N PHE A 619 17.45 7.95 29.66
CA PHE A 619 16.51 7.99 30.78
C PHE A 619 15.25 7.18 30.44
N ASP A 620 14.53 6.78 31.49
CA ASP A 620 13.22 6.15 31.37
C ASP A 620 12.13 7.14 31.76
N PRO A 621 11.08 7.36 30.94
CA PRO A 621 9.95 8.22 31.29
C PRO A 621 9.29 7.90 32.63
N LEU A 622 9.29 6.63 33.05
CA LEU A 622 8.72 6.18 34.32
C LEU A 622 9.56 6.61 35.54
N ASP A 623 10.80 7.07 35.33
CA ASP A 623 11.66 7.62 36.38
C ASP A 623 11.51 9.15 36.51
N VAL A 624 10.81 9.80 35.58
CA VAL A 624 10.60 11.26 35.57
C VAL A 624 9.74 11.68 36.76
N GLN A 625 10.26 12.61 37.55
CA GLN A 625 9.55 13.18 38.70
C GLN A 625 8.64 14.32 38.26
N ASN A 626 7.57 14.57 39.02
CA ASN A 626 6.68 15.70 38.77
C ASN A 626 7.47 17.03 38.77
N PRO A 627 7.61 17.73 37.63
CA PRO A 627 8.37 18.97 37.57
C PRO A 627 7.63 20.17 38.17
N PHE A 628 6.35 19.99 38.52
CA PHE A 628 5.46 21.07 38.94
C PHE A 628 5.05 21.03 40.43
N MET A 629 5.74 20.26 41.29
CA MET A 629 5.36 20.15 42.71
C MET A 629 5.17 21.49 43.44
N ASN A 630 5.90 22.54 43.03
CA ASN A 630 5.86 23.87 43.63
C ASN A 630 5.34 24.96 42.67
N SER A 631 4.58 24.59 41.64
CA SER A 631 4.10 25.55 40.63
C SER A 631 2.72 25.17 40.09
N ASN A 632 2.02 26.12 39.47
CA ASN A 632 0.68 25.89 38.92
C ASN A 632 0.66 25.07 37.61
N GLY A 633 1.80 24.56 37.16
CA GLY A 633 1.88 23.75 35.94
C GLY A 633 1.30 22.35 36.14
N SER A 634 0.88 21.73 35.05
CA SER A 634 0.36 20.36 35.05
C SER A 634 0.77 19.63 33.78
N VAL A 635 0.73 18.29 33.84
CA VAL A 635 0.95 17.42 32.69
C VAL A 635 -0.32 16.64 32.41
N HIS A 636 -0.79 16.72 31.18
CA HIS A 636 -1.98 16.05 30.68
C HIS A 636 -1.60 15.00 29.64
N LEU A 637 -2.20 13.81 29.70
CA LEU A 637 -2.04 12.76 28.70
C LEU A 637 -3.42 12.36 28.18
N TRP A 638 -3.66 12.56 26.89
CA TRP A 638 -4.90 12.23 26.20
C TRP A 638 -4.71 11.01 25.29
N HIS A 639 -5.60 10.02 25.36
CA HIS A 639 -5.48 8.80 24.56
C HIS A 639 -6.85 8.19 24.23
N GLY A 640 -7.05 7.74 22.98
CA GLY A 640 -8.24 7.00 22.58
C GLY A 640 -8.11 5.51 22.91
N ASP A 641 -9.15 4.88 23.45
CA ASP A 641 -9.10 3.45 23.82
C ASP A 641 -9.17 2.48 22.63
N GLU A 642 -9.53 2.97 21.44
CA GLU A 642 -9.50 2.26 20.16
C GLU A 642 -8.32 2.69 19.27
N ASP A 643 -7.29 3.33 19.84
CA ASP A 643 -6.07 3.67 19.11
C ASP A 643 -5.34 2.41 18.59
N MET A 644 -5.29 2.29 17.26
CA MET A 644 -4.68 1.17 16.55
C MET A 644 -3.18 1.39 16.22
N PHE A 645 -2.65 2.60 16.44
CA PHE A 645 -1.23 2.93 16.27
C PHE A 645 -0.45 2.69 17.55
N VAL A 646 -1.03 3.07 18.69
CA VAL A 646 -0.41 2.96 20.01
C VAL A 646 -1.40 2.31 20.97
N ALA A 647 -1.09 1.08 21.39
CA ALA A 647 -1.95 0.34 22.29
C ALA A 647 -2.15 1.07 23.62
N VAL A 648 -3.41 1.41 23.94
CA VAL A 648 -3.81 2.12 25.17
C VAL A 648 -3.33 1.44 26.46
N SER A 649 -3.14 0.12 26.42
CA SER A 649 -2.64 -0.68 27.54
C SER A 649 -1.28 -0.20 28.07
N LEU A 650 -0.42 0.34 27.21
CA LEU A 650 0.87 0.91 27.60
C LEU A 650 0.69 2.21 28.39
N GLN A 651 -0.23 3.08 27.95
CA GLN A 651 -0.50 4.34 28.66
C GLN A 651 -1.15 4.10 30.02
N ARG A 652 -2.11 3.18 30.10
CA ARG A 652 -2.73 2.77 31.37
C ARG A 652 -1.67 2.32 32.39
N PHE A 653 -0.66 1.57 31.94
CA PHE A 653 0.45 1.18 32.82
C PHE A 653 1.32 2.38 33.22
N ILE A 654 1.69 3.25 32.27
CA ILE A 654 2.51 4.43 32.56
C ILE A 654 1.86 5.34 33.59
N ILE A 655 0.57 5.64 33.41
CA ILE A 655 -0.20 6.49 34.32
C ILE A 655 -0.35 5.85 35.70
N SER A 656 -0.47 4.52 35.79
CA SER A 656 -0.48 3.82 37.08
C SER A 656 0.81 4.02 37.90
N LYS A 657 1.92 4.37 37.23
CA LYS A 657 3.22 4.66 37.86
C LYS A 657 3.49 6.15 38.05
N LEU A 658 2.84 7.01 37.26
CA LEU A 658 3.02 8.45 37.28
C LEU A 658 1.70 9.14 37.65
N PRO A 659 1.24 9.04 38.91
CA PRO A 659 -0.06 9.58 39.33
C PRO A 659 -0.16 11.12 39.26
N TRP A 660 0.96 11.80 39.03
CA TRP A 660 1.03 13.24 38.83
C TRP A 660 0.67 13.67 37.40
N VAL A 661 0.57 12.73 36.45
CA VAL A 661 0.07 12.98 35.10
C VAL A 661 -1.45 12.83 35.10
N ARG A 662 -2.16 13.86 34.66
CA ARG A 662 -3.62 13.84 34.50
C ARG A 662 -3.97 13.09 33.22
N TYR A 663 -4.63 11.95 33.34
CA TYR A 663 -4.94 11.06 32.22
C TYR A 663 -6.39 11.21 31.76
N HIS A 664 -6.55 11.37 30.45
CA HIS A 664 -7.81 11.59 29.76
C HIS A 664 -7.98 10.48 28.73
N GLU A 665 -8.70 9.43 29.10
CA GLU A 665 -9.01 8.33 28.20
C GLU A 665 -10.35 8.56 27.52
N LEU A 666 -10.37 8.43 26.19
CA LEU A 666 -11.55 8.70 25.37
C LEU A 666 -12.12 7.40 24.82
N THR A 667 -13.33 7.06 25.26
CA THR A 667 -14.03 5.85 24.82
C THR A 667 -14.43 5.92 23.35
N GLY A 668 -14.21 4.83 22.61
CA GLY A 668 -14.53 4.68 21.20
C GLY A 668 -13.69 5.55 20.27
N SER A 669 -12.56 6.09 20.77
CA SER A 669 -11.77 7.08 20.04
C SER A 669 -10.49 6.47 19.46
N GLY A 670 -10.17 6.85 18.22
CA GLY A 670 -9.00 6.39 17.46
C GLY A 670 -7.73 7.20 17.74
N HIS A 671 -6.71 7.08 16.87
CA HIS A 671 -5.47 7.86 17.01
C HIS A 671 -5.64 9.34 16.61
N PHE A 672 -6.56 9.62 15.67
CA PHE A 672 -6.78 10.94 15.09
C PHE A 672 -7.91 11.73 15.75
N PHE A 673 -8.39 11.28 16.92
CA PHE A 673 -9.35 11.99 17.77
C PHE A 673 -9.05 13.48 18.01
N PRO A 674 -7.77 13.97 18.04
CA PRO A 674 -7.51 15.37 18.31
C PRO A 674 -8.15 16.30 17.28
N SER A 675 -8.41 15.80 16.07
CA SER A 675 -9.12 16.55 15.01
C SER A 675 -10.51 17.04 15.42
N LEU A 676 -11.13 16.41 16.42
CA LEU A 676 -12.47 16.72 16.89
C LEU A 676 -12.51 17.51 18.21
N MET A 677 -11.38 17.67 18.90
CA MET A 677 -11.36 18.23 20.27
C MET A 677 -10.10 19.01 20.64
N VAL A 678 -9.51 19.68 19.66
CA VAL A 678 -8.34 20.55 19.87
C VAL A 678 -8.63 21.61 20.95
N ASP A 679 -9.81 22.21 20.89
CA ASP A 679 -10.22 23.28 21.80
C ASP A 679 -10.23 22.81 23.25
N GLU A 680 -10.80 21.64 23.52
CA GLU A 680 -10.82 21.03 24.86
C GLU A 680 -9.40 20.76 25.35
N ILE A 681 -8.54 20.16 24.53
CA ILE A 681 -7.15 19.85 24.91
C ILE A 681 -6.39 21.14 25.28
N VAL A 682 -6.54 22.21 24.49
CA VAL A 682 -5.89 23.51 24.74
C VAL A 682 -6.48 24.20 25.97
N LYS A 683 -7.81 24.22 26.11
CA LYS A 683 -8.48 24.80 27.29
C LYS A 683 -8.04 24.11 28.56
N THR A 684 -8.06 22.79 28.59
CA THR A 684 -7.68 22.00 29.75
C THR A 684 -6.23 22.27 30.18
N LEU A 685 -5.31 22.50 29.24
CA LEU A 685 -3.92 22.82 29.56
C LEU A 685 -3.74 24.20 30.22
N PHE A 686 -4.52 25.21 29.81
CA PHE A 686 -4.32 26.59 30.26
C PHE A 686 -5.30 27.06 31.34
N VAL A 687 -6.49 26.48 31.38
CA VAL A 687 -7.59 26.87 32.29
C VAL A 687 -7.79 25.81 33.38
N GLY A 688 -7.50 24.54 33.09
CA GLY A 688 -7.80 23.41 33.98
C GLY A 688 -9.10 22.71 33.62
N GLU A 689 -9.46 21.66 34.37
CA GLU A 689 -10.78 21.05 34.32
C GLU A 689 -11.68 21.77 35.32
N ASP A 690 -12.88 22.19 34.90
CA ASP A 690 -13.97 22.54 35.81
C ASP A 690 -14.64 21.29 36.39
#